data_AF-A0A958PVI8-F1
#
_entry.id   AF-A0A958PVI8-F1
#
_cell.length_a   1.000
_cell.length_b   1.000
_cell.length_c   1.000
_cell.angle_alpha   90.00
_cell.angle_beta   90.00
_cell.angle_gamma   90.00
#
_symmetry.space_group_name_H-M   'P 1'
#
loop_
_entity.id
_entity.type
_entity.pdbx_description
1 polymer ?
#
loop_
_entity_poly.entity_id
_entity_poly.type
_entity_poly.pdbx_seq_one_letter_code
_entity_poly.pdbx_strand_id
1 'polypeptide(L)'
;MPRFNLLLPLFFTWALFAQNQPPVVTGSGNQAYCPLSQIPIVTSFNIADPDDSQTEALYIQISSGYVQGQDVLMLVGSHPTITATWSSQQGSLVLSGVGGALVNYSDLIAAAYDVVFQSSSASVSGTKTFSLTLGEANYLPSTGHYYYYVPALGISWTDAFNAANSSNYYGLQGYLATILSDDEAQLCGEQTSGTGWIGGSDSETEGVWKWMNGPELGTVFWNGGINGSTPNYAFWNSGEPNNQGDEDYAHITAPGVGISGSWNDLPVNGSTGDYEPKGYVVEYGGMPGDPVLQISTSTSIYVPEILSTQADSSCGPSSLTLQATANSTDVLWFANPSGGTPIGSGASFNTPVLNTTTPYYVLASENGCLEGTRTEVVATINPLPQINTSIDFKNCDEDGTPDGLTVFNLHEAEEYIALDNPANYAFVYYESLANAQSETSPITNASQYINSVSPLYARVTTSAGCYGICIINLQVSTTSFPPGYLQELTSCDLDENSDGFFAFDLTATSQEFIDQFPTGQNLSVHYYNTLEDAQLETNEITNLSNYTNSTPFQELLYVRVESDDNGGCFGIGPHLKLAVQPRPNFEVYPPDDYCTGGNPVLLEVFNADPNLTYEWTNPTGDAIGNSESVYVTSGGDYTVVASSPEGCESFPVTVTVSESSIANIDMEDVQIHEFSSNNTITINNDGNNLGIGDYEFALDNEVSFQDTPFFAYVQPGVHVIYVRDKNGCGTAMLEVYVMG
;
A
#
# COMPACT_ATOMS: atom_id res chain seq x y z
N MET A 1 11.35 -41.72 128.51
CA MET A 1 10.00 -42.25 128.81
C MET A 1 9.15 -41.07 129.26
N PRO A 2 7.92 -40.82 128.75
CA PRO A 2 7.17 -41.44 127.65
C PRO A 2 7.12 -40.52 126.41
N ARG A 3 6.85 -41.06 125.21
CA ARG A 3 6.45 -40.27 124.03
C ARG A 3 5.07 -40.73 123.59
N PHE A 4 4.11 -39.82 123.72
CA PHE A 4 2.77 -39.92 123.15
C PHE A 4 2.88 -39.86 121.63
N ASN A 5 2.36 -40.88 120.93
CA ASN A 5 2.07 -40.79 119.49
C ASN A 5 0.61 -40.37 119.34
N LEU A 6 0.40 -39.08 119.03
CA LEU A 6 -0.89 -38.52 118.65
C LEU A 6 -0.90 -38.42 117.13
N LEU A 7 -1.82 -39.12 116.46
CA LEU A 7 -2.09 -38.96 115.03
C LEU A 7 -2.64 -37.54 114.79
N LEU A 8 -1.95 -36.78 113.93
CA LEU A 8 -2.39 -35.49 113.41
C LEU A 8 -2.67 -35.64 111.90
N PRO A 9 -3.88 -35.35 111.40
CA PRO A 9 -4.12 -35.30 109.96
C PRO A 9 -3.55 -33.98 109.42
N LEU A 10 -2.56 -34.06 108.53
CA LEU A 10 -2.09 -32.92 107.75
C LEU A 10 -3.12 -32.62 106.65
N PHE A 11 -3.93 -31.59 106.85
CA PHE A 11 -4.63 -30.90 105.78
C PHE A 11 -3.58 -30.14 104.95
N PHE A 12 -3.28 -30.62 103.74
CA PHE A 12 -2.60 -29.83 102.72
C PHE A 12 -3.62 -28.81 102.19
N THR A 13 -3.57 -27.58 102.68
CA THR A 13 -4.22 -26.44 102.03
C THR A 13 -3.45 -26.16 100.73
N TRP A 14 -4.03 -26.56 99.60
CA TRP A 14 -3.60 -26.08 98.29
C TRP A 14 -3.90 -24.58 98.23
N ALA A 15 -2.87 -23.74 98.33
CA ALA A 15 -2.98 -22.36 97.89
C ALA A 15 -3.12 -22.39 96.36
N LEU A 16 -4.34 -22.18 95.87
CA LEU A 16 -4.57 -21.82 94.47
C LEU A 16 -3.90 -20.47 94.24
N PHE A 17 -2.72 -20.45 93.62
CA PHE A 17 -2.27 -19.26 92.92
C PHE A 17 -3.26 -19.04 91.78
N ALA A 18 -3.95 -17.90 91.77
CA ALA A 18 -4.70 -17.49 90.59
C ALA A 18 -3.69 -17.39 89.43
N GLN A 19 -3.93 -18.15 88.37
CA GLN A 19 -3.11 -18.11 87.17
C GLN A 19 -3.39 -16.79 86.45
N ASN A 20 -2.35 -15.99 86.19
CA ASN A 20 -2.46 -14.74 85.43
C ASN A 20 -3.15 -15.02 84.10
N GLN A 21 -4.23 -14.31 83.78
CA GLN A 21 -4.90 -14.49 82.49
C GLN A 21 -4.17 -13.67 81.43
N PRO A 22 -4.00 -14.20 80.20
CA PRO A 22 -3.33 -13.44 79.15
C PRO A 22 -4.25 -12.30 78.65
N PRO A 23 -3.67 -11.16 78.21
CA PRO A 23 -4.44 -10.08 77.62
C PRO A 23 -5.06 -10.48 76.28
N VAL A 24 -6.11 -9.76 75.90
CA VAL A 24 -6.75 -9.81 74.58
C VAL A 24 -6.50 -8.51 73.83
N VAL A 25 -5.83 -8.61 72.69
CA VAL A 25 -5.54 -7.51 71.77
C VAL A 25 -6.44 -7.64 70.56
N THR A 26 -7.14 -6.56 70.24
CA THR A 26 -8.01 -6.48 69.06
C THR A 26 -7.73 -5.20 68.30
N GLY A 27 -7.67 -5.28 66.97
CA GLY A 27 -7.54 -4.11 66.12
C GLY A 27 -8.08 -4.38 64.72
N SER A 28 -8.25 -3.30 63.96
CA SER A 28 -8.64 -3.35 62.56
C SER A 28 -7.95 -2.23 61.78
N GLY A 29 -7.60 -2.51 60.54
CA GLY A 29 -7.03 -1.55 59.61
C GLY A 29 -6.86 -2.22 58.25
N ASN A 30 -7.30 -1.55 57.20
CA ASN A 30 -7.09 -1.94 55.80
C ASN A 30 -7.29 -0.70 54.92
N GLN A 31 -6.42 0.29 55.10
CA GLN A 31 -6.57 1.58 54.44
C GLN A 31 -5.68 1.69 53.20
N ALA A 32 -6.15 2.41 52.18
CA ALA A 32 -5.32 2.80 51.05
C ALA A 32 -4.21 3.76 51.50
N TYR A 33 -2.97 3.43 51.15
CA TYR A 33 -1.79 4.24 51.42
C TYR A 33 -1.39 5.05 50.20
N CYS A 34 -1.24 6.36 50.38
CA CYS A 34 -0.68 7.22 49.36
C CYS A 34 0.86 7.28 49.51
N PRO A 35 1.65 6.94 48.48
CA PRO A 35 3.11 6.98 48.55
C PRO A 35 3.64 8.33 49.09
N LEU A 36 4.76 8.29 49.81
CA LEU A 36 5.41 9.43 50.48
C LEU A 36 4.61 10.12 51.60
N SER A 37 3.34 9.75 51.81
CA SER A 37 2.50 10.29 52.89
C SER A 37 2.70 9.57 54.23
N GLN A 38 2.02 10.01 55.28
CA GLN A 38 1.91 9.29 56.55
C GLN A 38 0.48 8.76 56.71
N ILE A 39 0.34 7.53 57.20
CA ILE A 39 -0.98 6.93 57.47
C ILE A 39 -0.99 6.21 58.83
N PRO A 40 -2.03 6.38 59.66
CA PRO A 40 -2.20 5.56 60.86
C PRO A 40 -2.31 4.07 60.50
N ILE A 41 -1.57 3.23 61.23
CA ILE A 41 -1.58 1.78 60.96
C ILE A 41 -2.86 1.08 61.45
N VAL A 42 -3.62 1.73 62.34
CA VAL A 42 -4.89 1.21 62.86
C VAL A 42 -6.04 2.18 62.62
N THR A 43 -7.23 1.62 62.39
CA THR A 43 -8.53 2.34 62.45
C THR A 43 -9.29 2.06 63.74
N SER A 44 -9.02 0.90 64.35
CA SER A 44 -9.43 0.58 65.71
C SER A 44 -8.34 -0.24 66.39
N PHE A 45 -8.16 -0.02 67.69
CA PHE A 45 -7.25 -0.80 68.53
C PHE A 45 -7.73 -0.79 69.97
N ASN A 46 -7.64 -1.93 70.65
CA ASN A 46 -8.00 -2.09 72.05
C ASN A 46 -7.20 -3.23 72.69
N ILE A 47 -6.92 -3.06 73.98
CA ILE A 47 -6.33 -4.07 74.85
C ILE A 47 -7.31 -4.29 76.01
N ALA A 48 -7.69 -5.54 76.26
CA ALA A 48 -8.51 -5.94 77.38
C ALA A 48 -7.79 -7.02 78.18
N ASP A 49 -7.60 -6.78 79.46
CA ASP A 49 -6.96 -7.74 80.37
C ASP A 49 -7.84 -7.91 81.64
N PRO A 50 -8.15 -9.14 82.07
CA PRO A 50 -9.03 -9.40 83.22
C PRO A 50 -8.41 -9.08 84.59
N ASP A 51 -7.09 -9.15 84.72
CA ASP A 51 -6.36 -9.11 85.99
C ASP A 51 -5.19 -8.14 86.03
N ASP A 52 -4.68 -7.69 84.87
CA ASP A 52 -3.67 -6.65 84.75
C ASP A 52 -4.22 -5.34 84.16
N SER A 53 -3.52 -4.23 84.40
CA SER A 53 -3.83 -2.92 83.80
C SER A 53 -2.62 -2.24 83.17
N GLN A 54 -1.46 -2.88 83.28
CA GLN A 54 -0.18 -2.36 82.83
C GLN A 54 0.65 -3.49 82.19
N THR A 55 1.54 -3.12 81.29
CA THR A 55 2.48 -4.05 80.64
C THR A 55 3.83 -3.37 80.41
N GLU A 56 4.84 -4.13 80.04
CA GLU A 56 6.19 -3.60 79.79
C GLU A 56 6.26 -2.81 78.48
N ALA A 57 5.68 -3.36 77.40
CA ALA A 57 5.69 -2.73 76.09
C ALA A 57 4.62 -3.29 75.14
N LEU A 58 4.33 -2.51 74.09
CA LEU A 58 3.66 -2.97 72.88
C LEU A 58 4.69 -3.05 71.74
N TYR A 59 4.78 -4.20 71.10
CA TYR A 59 5.69 -4.45 69.98
C TYR A 59 4.90 -4.35 68.67
N ILE A 60 5.30 -3.45 67.79
CA ILE A 60 4.65 -3.20 66.51
C ILE A 60 5.63 -3.52 65.40
N GLN A 61 5.29 -4.46 64.53
CA GLN A 61 6.18 -4.98 63.49
C GLN A 61 5.54 -4.79 62.13
N ILE A 62 6.31 -4.37 61.12
CA ILE A 62 5.91 -4.52 59.71
C ILE A 62 6.14 -5.99 59.37
N SER A 63 5.10 -6.81 59.55
CA SER A 63 5.18 -8.28 59.55
C SER A 63 5.20 -8.88 58.14
N SER A 64 4.79 -8.13 57.12
CA SER A 64 4.88 -8.55 55.72
C SER A 64 5.08 -7.33 54.82
N GLY A 65 5.91 -7.51 53.80
CA GLY A 65 6.22 -6.50 52.78
C GLY A 65 7.19 -5.41 53.24
N TYR A 66 7.93 -5.59 54.33
CA TYR A 66 8.84 -4.56 54.82
C TYR A 66 9.99 -4.29 53.83
N VAL A 67 10.27 -3.03 53.55
CA VAL A 67 11.43 -2.63 52.76
C VAL A 67 12.44 -1.88 53.63
N GLN A 68 13.52 -2.57 53.98
CA GLN A 68 14.57 -2.04 54.85
C GLN A 68 15.14 -0.71 54.31
N GLY A 69 15.17 0.29 55.19
CA GLY A 69 15.73 1.62 54.89
C GLY A 69 14.80 2.56 54.10
N GLN A 70 13.63 2.08 53.66
CA GLN A 70 12.60 2.91 53.03
C GLN A 70 11.38 3.08 53.92
N ASP A 71 10.96 2.00 54.56
CA ASP A 71 9.77 1.94 55.39
C ASP A 71 10.09 2.28 56.86
N VAL A 72 9.22 3.04 57.50
CA VAL A 72 9.38 3.45 58.91
C VAL A 72 8.04 3.51 59.63
N LEU A 73 8.05 3.08 60.89
CA LEU A 73 6.96 3.34 61.85
C LEU A 73 7.39 4.44 62.82
N MET A 74 6.48 5.37 63.10
CA MET A 74 6.73 6.50 64.00
C MET A 74 5.54 6.72 64.92
N LEU A 75 5.79 7.01 66.19
CA LEU A 75 4.78 7.53 67.10
C LEU A 75 4.71 9.06 66.93
N VAL A 76 3.55 9.58 66.48
CA VAL A 76 3.28 11.02 66.44
C VAL A 76 2.47 11.46 67.66
N GLY A 77 2.22 12.76 67.80
CA GLY A 77 1.45 13.28 68.93
C GLY A 77 2.27 13.39 70.23
N SER A 78 1.56 13.50 71.37
CA SER A 78 2.17 13.70 72.69
C SER A 78 1.78 12.57 73.65
N HIS A 79 2.76 11.75 74.03
CA HIS A 79 2.58 10.57 74.89
C HIS A 79 3.62 10.59 76.02
N PRO A 80 3.42 11.38 77.09
CA PRO A 80 4.46 11.67 78.08
C PRO A 80 4.90 10.47 78.94
N THR A 81 4.10 9.39 78.95
CA THR A 81 4.41 8.14 79.68
C THR A 81 5.07 7.08 78.80
N ILE A 82 5.15 7.31 77.47
CA ILE A 82 5.63 6.33 76.49
C ILE A 82 6.91 6.80 75.82
N THR A 83 7.84 5.88 75.62
CA THR A 83 9.02 6.01 74.78
C THR A 83 8.86 5.09 73.58
N ALA A 84 9.03 5.62 72.37
CA ALA A 84 8.97 4.85 71.14
C ALA A 84 10.39 4.61 70.59
N THR A 85 10.73 3.35 70.31
CA THR A 85 12.06 2.96 69.81
C THR A 85 11.91 2.21 68.49
N TRP A 86 12.38 2.81 67.39
CA TRP A 86 12.35 2.22 66.05
C TRP A 86 13.65 1.45 65.77
N SER A 87 13.52 0.24 65.23
CA SER A 87 14.63 -0.56 64.70
C SER A 87 14.48 -0.70 63.18
N SER A 88 15.30 0.02 62.41
CA SER A 88 15.31 -0.12 60.94
C SER A 88 15.84 -1.47 60.48
N GLN A 89 16.58 -2.20 61.32
CA GLN A 89 16.98 -3.56 60.98
C GLN A 89 15.78 -4.50 61.06
N GLN A 90 15.05 -4.43 62.16
CA GLN A 90 13.95 -5.35 62.42
C GLN A 90 12.64 -4.94 61.73
N GLY A 91 12.49 -3.66 61.34
CA GLY A 91 11.19 -3.15 60.89
C GLY A 91 10.18 -3.02 62.03
N SER A 92 10.68 -2.83 63.26
CA SER A 92 9.90 -2.86 64.50
C SER A 92 9.91 -1.53 65.24
N LEU A 93 8.77 -1.18 65.84
CA LEU A 93 8.59 -0.06 66.76
C LEU A 93 8.15 -0.62 68.12
N VAL A 94 8.94 -0.36 69.16
CA VAL A 94 8.60 -0.73 70.54
C VAL A 94 8.07 0.49 71.27
N LEU A 95 6.87 0.41 71.81
CA LEU A 95 6.27 1.40 72.70
C LEU A 95 6.39 0.92 74.14
N SER A 96 7.27 1.53 74.93
CA SER A 96 7.55 1.13 76.32
C SER A 96 7.46 2.32 77.27
N GLY A 97 7.47 2.07 78.58
CA GLY A 97 7.37 3.14 79.57
C GLY A 97 8.67 3.92 79.71
N VAL A 98 8.54 5.23 79.94
CA VAL A 98 9.70 6.11 80.17
C VAL A 98 10.54 5.57 81.32
N GLY A 99 11.83 5.34 81.06
CA GLY A 99 12.77 4.83 82.06
C GLY A 99 12.56 3.36 82.45
N GLY A 100 11.85 2.57 81.64
CA GLY A 100 11.58 1.15 81.88
C GLY A 100 10.44 0.89 82.87
N ALA A 101 9.58 1.88 83.11
CA ALA A 101 8.36 1.70 83.90
C ALA A 101 7.31 0.87 83.12
N LEU A 102 6.39 0.23 83.85
CA LEU A 102 5.20 -0.36 83.23
C LEU A 102 4.28 0.74 82.66
N VAL A 103 3.63 0.46 81.53
CA VAL A 103 2.73 1.39 80.84
C VAL A 103 1.29 0.95 81.03
N ASN A 104 0.39 1.89 81.34
CA ASN A 104 -1.05 1.62 81.39
C ASN A 104 -1.57 1.25 79.99
N TYR A 105 -2.47 0.26 79.90
CA TYR A 105 -3.11 -0.09 78.63
C TYR A 105 -3.83 1.09 77.97
N SER A 106 -4.43 2.00 78.76
CA SER A 106 -5.07 3.21 78.22
C SER A 106 -4.10 4.10 77.44
N ASP A 107 -2.85 4.21 77.90
CA ASP A 107 -1.83 5.05 77.27
C ASP A 107 -1.31 4.35 76.00
N LEU A 108 -1.10 3.03 76.04
CA LEU A 108 -0.71 2.25 74.86
C LEU A 108 -1.80 2.24 73.78
N ILE A 109 -3.07 2.14 74.17
CA ILE A 109 -4.20 2.23 73.24
C ILE A 109 -4.18 3.60 72.55
N ALA A 110 -4.05 4.69 73.30
CA ALA A 110 -3.96 6.03 72.73
C ALA A 110 -2.75 6.19 71.79
N ALA A 111 -1.58 5.66 72.18
CA ALA A 111 -0.38 5.72 71.36
C ALA A 111 -0.50 4.89 70.07
N ALA A 112 -1.15 3.73 70.11
CA ALA A 112 -1.33 2.89 68.93
C ALA A 112 -2.13 3.60 67.81
N TYR A 113 -3.13 4.43 68.15
CA TYR A 113 -3.85 5.26 67.18
C TYR A 113 -2.96 6.33 66.52
N ASP A 114 -1.91 6.77 67.20
CA ASP A 114 -0.96 7.76 66.73
C ASP A 114 0.32 7.14 66.12
N VAL A 115 0.38 5.82 65.98
CA VAL A 115 1.46 5.18 65.21
C VAL A 115 1.13 5.27 63.73
N VAL A 116 2.05 5.87 62.97
CA VAL A 116 1.93 6.04 61.53
C VAL A 116 3.02 5.29 60.78
N PHE A 117 2.65 4.78 59.61
CA PHE A 117 3.56 4.27 58.60
C PHE A 117 3.92 5.37 57.60
N GLN A 118 5.18 5.37 57.17
CA GLN A 118 5.65 6.12 56.01
C GLN A 118 6.70 5.30 55.25
N SER A 119 6.65 5.40 53.91
CA SER A 119 7.70 4.92 53.02
C SER A 119 8.34 6.09 52.30
N SER A 120 9.67 6.13 52.22
CA SER A 120 10.40 7.13 51.44
C SER A 120 10.37 6.86 49.92
N SER A 121 9.74 5.77 49.48
CA SER A 121 9.66 5.38 48.08
C SER A 121 8.33 5.80 47.45
N ALA A 122 8.42 6.50 46.32
CA ALA A 122 7.27 6.83 45.48
C ALA A 122 6.76 5.60 44.68
N SER A 123 7.57 4.56 44.56
CA SER A 123 7.25 3.33 43.84
C SER A 123 6.89 2.17 44.78
N VAL A 124 6.56 2.48 46.04
CA VAL A 124 6.00 1.52 46.99
C VAL A 124 4.74 0.87 46.40
N SER A 125 4.61 -0.44 46.58
CA SER A 125 3.56 -1.26 45.98
C SER A 125 3.10 -2.37 46.93
N GLY A 126 1.98 -2.99 46.57
CA GLY A 126 1.38 -4.14 47.24
C GLY A 126 0.73 -3.78 48.57
N THR A 127 0.63 -4.80 49.43
CA THR A 127 0.07 -4.69 50.78
C THR A 127 1.22 -4.72 51.79
N LYS A 128 1.15 -3.86 52.81
CA LYS A 128 1.97 -3.97 54.03
C LYS A 128 1.08 -4.45 55.16
N THR A 129 1.55 -5.42 55.92
CA THR A 129 0.85 -5.92 57.11
C THR A 129 1.62 -5.53 58.36
N PHE A 130 0.90 -5.09 59.38
CA PHE A 130 1.46 -4.76 60.68
C PHE A 130 0.92 -5.71 61.74
N SER A 131 1.78 -6.25 62.58
CA SER A 131 1.37 -6.95 63.80
C SER A 131 1.62 -6.07 65.03
N LEU A 132 0.68 -6.11 65.97
CA LEU A 132 0.75 -5.42 67.25
C LEU A 132 0.61 -6.47 68.35
N THR A 133 1.65 -6.66 69.16
CA THR A 133 1.79 -7.78 70.08
C THR A 133 2.17 -7.33 71.49
N LEU A 134 1.50 -7.86 72.50
CA LEU A 134 1.85 -7.73 73.92
C LEU A 134 2.82 -8.83 74.35
N GLY A 135 4.02 -8.80 73.78
CA GLY A 135 5.11 -9.73 74.07
C GLY A 135 6.22 -9.63 73.04
N GLU A 136 7.41 -10.13 73.39
CA GLU A 136 8.64 -9.87 72.64
C GLU A 136 8.78 -10.68 71.34
N ALA A 137 8.00 -11.75 71.19
CA ALA A 137 8.05 -12.57 69.98
C ALA A 137 7.27 -11.90 68.84
N ASN A 138 7.89 -11.86 67.66
CA ASN A 138 7.32 -11.28 66.46
C ASN A 138 6.15 -12.14 65.98
N TYR A 139 4.96 -11.54 65.86
CA TYR A 139 3.78 -12.24 65.38
C TYR A 139 3.66 -12.13 63.85
N LEU A 140 3.49 -13.27 63.18
CA LEU A 140 3.22 -13.32 61.75
C LEU A 140 1.75 -13.67 61.49
N PRO A 141 0.92 -12.74 60.99
CA PRO A 141 -0.51 -12.98 60.83
C PRO A 141 -0.87 -14.05 59.79
N SER A 142 -0.01 -14.29 58.79
CA SER A 142 -0.26 -15.27 57.73
C SER A 142 -0.18 -16.73 58.22
N THR A 143 0.65 -17.00 59.23
CA THR A 143 0.75 -18.33 59.89
C THR A 143 0.00 -18.37 61.22
N GLY A 144 -0.18 -17.22 61.87
CA GLY A 144 -0.70 -17.12 63.23
C GLY A 144 0.31 -17.53 64.30
N HIS A 145 1.60 -17.65 63.93
CA HIS A 145 2.68 -18.08 64.82
C HIS A 145 3.54 -16.90 65.30
N TYR A 146 4.35 -17.16 66.33
CA TYR A 146 5.27 -16.19 66.93
C TYR A 146 6.71 -16.63 66.76
N TYR A 147 7.59 -15.70 66.40
CA TYR A 147 9.00 -15.99 66.10
C TYR A 147 9.89 -15.15 67.02
N TYR A 148 10.85 -15.79 67.68
CA TYR A 148 11.76 -15.14 68.61
C TYR A 148 13.20 -15.61 68.37
N TYR A 149 14.11 -14.67 68.16
CA TYR A 149 15.52 -14.98 68.04
C TYR A 149 16.18 -15.07 69.43
N VAL A 150 16.84 -16.19 69.71
CA VAL A 150 17.58 -16.42 70.95
C VAL A 150 19.08 -16.31 70.68
N PRO A 151 19.76 -15.25 71.17
CA PRO A 151 21.21 -15.14 71.05
C PRO A 151 21.92 -16.23 71.87
N ALA A 152 22.75 -17.02 71.21
CA ALA A 152 23.52 -18.11 71.83
C ALA A 152 24.76 -18.41 70.96
N LEU A 153 25.82 -17.64 71.16
CA LEU A 153 27.04 -17.76 70.36
C LEU A 153 27.68 -19.15 70.50
N GLY A 154 27.94 -19.79 69.36
CA GLY A 154 28.59 -21.10 69.25
C GLY A 154 27.72 -22.29 69.68
N ILE A 155 26.40 -22.10 69.81
CA ILE A 155 25.48 -23.20 70.13
C ILE A 155 25.45 -24.21 68.97
N SER A 156 25.51 -25.52 69.29
CA SER A 156 25.33 -26.57 68.29
C SER A 156 23.88 -26.64 67.83
N TRP A 157 23.61 -27.13 66.62
CA TRP A 157 22.25 -27.32 66.13
C TRP A 157 21.44 -28.23 67.07
N THR A 158 22.05 -29.31 67.56
CA THR A 158 21.41 -30.24 68.50
C THR A 158 21.01 -29.56 69.82
N ASP A 159 21.88 -28.71 70.37
CA ASP A 159 21.57 -27.99 71.61
C ASP A 159 20.50 -26.91 71.37
N ALA A 160 20.55 -26.21 70.24
CA ALA A 160 19.53 -25.25 69.82
C ALA A 160 18.16 -25.93 69.63
N PHE A 161 18.13 -27.10 68.99
CA PHE A 161 16.94 -27.93 68.81
C PHE A 161 16.30 -28.30 70.15
N ASN A 162 17.11 -28.80 71.09
CA ASN A 162 16.63 -29.17 72.43
C ASN A 162 16.17 -27.96 73.24
N ALA A 163 16.89 -26.83 73.15
CA ALA A 163 16.55 -25.60 73.84
C ALA A 163 15.24 -25.01 73.32
N ALA A 164 15.05 -24.95 72.00
CA ALA A 164 13.82 -24.51 71.37
C ALA A 164 12.64 -25.40 71.79
N ASN A 165 12.76 -26.73 71.72
CA ASN A 165 11.72 -27.68 72.13
C ASN A 165 11.35 -27.62 73.62
N SER A 166 12.24 -27.08 74.45
CA SER A 166 12.04 -26.89 75.90
C SER A 166 11.51 -25.49 76.26
N SER A 167 11.45 -24.58 75.28
CA SER A 167 10.98 -23.22 75.48
C SER A 167 9.45 -23.16 75.54
N ASN A 168 8.93 -22.14 76.21
CA ASN A 168 7.50 -21.91 76.36
C ASN A 168 7.20 -20.42 76.23
N TYR A 169 6.16 -20.08 75.45
CA TYR A 169 5.70 -18.72 75.27
C TYR A 169 4.20 -18.63 75.54
N TYR A 170 3.82 -18.13 76.72
CA TYR A 170 2.42 -18.07 77.17
C TYR A 170 1.67 -19.41 77.05
N GLY A 171 2.36 -20.53 77.32
CA GLY A 171 1.79 -21.87 77.19
C GLY A 171 1.96 -22.53 75.83
N LEU A 172 2.37 -21.79 74.78
CA LEU A 172 2.77 -22.38 73.49
C LEU A 172 4.10 -23.11 73.62
N GLN A 173 4.19 -24.31 73.06
CA GLN A 173 5.47 -25.04 72.99
C GLN A 173 6.32 -24.50 71.84
N GLY A 174 7.57 -24.14 72.13
CA GLY A 174 8.50 -23.69 71.10
C GLY A 174 9.17 -24.84 70.34
N TYR A 175 9.69 -24.52 69.17
CA TYR A 175 10.50 -25.39 68.32
C TYR A 175 11.39 -24.52 67.42
N LEU A 176 12.54 -25.03 66.94
CA LEU A 176 13.31 -24.31 65.90
C LEU A 176 12.44 -24.02 64.70
N ALA A 177 12.49 -22.77 64.22
CA ALA A 177 11.58 -22.29 63.19
C ALA A 177 11.62 -23.13 61.91
N THR A 178 10.44 -23.34 61.36
CA THR A 178 10.19 -23.98 60.08
C THR A 178 9.69 -22.91 59.12
N ILE A 179 10.35 -22.74 57.97
CA ILE A 179 10.10 -21.59 57.09
C ILE A 179 9.42 -22.07 55.80
N LEU A 180 8.17 -21.67 55.58
CA LEU A 180 7.34 -22.15 54.47
C LEU A 180 6.97 -21.06 53.46
N SER A 181 7.38 -19.82 53.69
CA SER A 181 7.01 -18.67 52.88
C SER A 181 8.06 -17.56 52.91
N ASP A 182 7.98 -16.64 51.94
CA ASP A 182 8.85 -15.46 51.88
C ASP A 182 8.67 -14.53 53.08
N ASP A 183 7.44 -14.40 53.61
CA ASP A 183 7.19 -13.60 54.81
C ASP A 183 7.91 -14.18 56.04
N GLU A 184 7.92 -15.50 56.19
CA GLU A 184 8.65 -16.17 57.28
C GLU A 184 10.16 -16.06 57.09
N ALA A 185 10.65 -16.17 55.85
CA ALA A 185 12.07 -16.00 55.54
C ALA A 185 12.53 -14.55 55.80
N GLN A 186 11.74 -13.56 55.42
CA GLN A 186 11.99 -12.16 55.74
C GLN A 186 11.95 -11.94 57.26
N LEU A 187 10.92 -12.45 57.95
CA LEU A 187 10.80 -12.26 59.39
C LEU A 187 11.95 -12.90 60.16
N CYS A 188 12.28 -14.15 59.86
CA CYS A 188 13.31 -14.92 60.55
C CYS A 188 14.72 -14.50 60.16
N GLY A 189 14.95 -14.18 58.89
CA GLY A 189 16.29 -14.01 58.33
C GLY A 189 16.72 -12.56 58.04
N GLU A 190 15.80 -11.66 57.70
CA GLU A 190 16.10 -10.25 57.42
C GLU A 190 15.76 -9.34 58.60
N GLN A 191 14.62 -9.59 59.24
CA GLN A 191 14.04 -8.76 60.29
C GLN A 191 14.39 -9.23 61.71
N THR A 192 15.08 -10.35 61.88
CA THR A 192 15.79 -10.63 63.12
C THR A 192 17.27 -10.29 62.98
N SER A 193 17.97 -10.13 64.10
CA SER A 193 19.44 -10.06 64.12
C SER A 193 20.12 -11.40 63.73
N GLY A 194 19.33 -12.40 63.35
CA GLY A 194 19.59 -13.79 63.65
C GLY A 194 20.29 -14.57 62.56
N THR A 195 21.60 -14.35 62.44
CA THR A 195 22.49 -15.43 62.03
C THR A 195 22.31 -16.58 63.03
N GLY A 196 21.85 -17.74 62.58
CA GLY A 196 21.54 -18.83 63.51
C GLY A 196 20.79 -20.00 62.92
N TRP A 197 20.53 -20.99 63.77
CA TRP A 197 19.90 -22.25 63.38
C TRP A 197 18.39 -22.14 63.15
N ILE A 198 17.91 -22.90 62.17
CA ILE A 198 16.50 -23.20 61.90
C ILE A 198 16.28 -24.72 61.86
N GLY A 199 15.03 -25.17 61.80
CA GLY A 199 14.67 -26.58 62.01
C GLY A 199 15.03 -27.55 60.87
N GLY A 200 15.68 -27.09 59.80
CA GLY A 200 15.95 -27.88 58.60
C GLY A 200 17.21 -28.74 58.70
N SER A 201 17.15 -30.00 58.26
CA SER A 201 18.31 -30.91 58.19
C SER A 201 18.11 -32.00 57.13
N ASP A 202 19.20 -32.52 56.58
CA ASP A 202 19.24 -33.76 55.77
C ASP A 202 20.06 -34.88 56.42
N SER A 203 20.43 -34.74 57.71
CA SER A 203 21.22 -35.71 58.49
C SER A 203 20.66 -37.15 58.53
N GLU A 204 19.36 -37.33 58.25
CA GLU A 204 18.76 -38.66 58.12
C GLU A 204 19.00 -39.30 56.74
N THR A 205 19.06 -38.50 55.68
CA THR A 205 19.26 -38.94 54.29
C THR A 205 19.88 -37.80 53.49
N GLU A 206 21.18 -37.90 53.24
CA GLU A 206 21.98 -36.98 52.44
C GLU A 206 21.25 -36.49 51.17
N GLY A 207 21.18 -35.17 51.01
CA GLY A 207 20.52 -34.52 49.90
C GLY A 207 18.98 -34.51 49.97
N VAL A 208 18.37 -34.95 51.07
CA VAL A 208 16.92 -34.85 51.32
C VAL A 208 16.67 -34.01 52.56
N TRP A 209 16.52 -32.71 52.34
CA TRP A 209 16.32 -31.72 53.39
C TRP A 209 14.87 -31.65 53.84
N LYS A 210 14.65 -31.75 55.15
CA LYS A 210 13.33 -31.74 55.76
C LYS A 210 13.29 -30.99 57.09
N TRP A 211 12.09 -30.58 57.50
CA TRP A 211 11.86 -30.00 58.82
C TRP A 211 11.91 -31.08 59.90
N MET A 212 12.71 -30.85 60.94
CA MET A 212 13.00 -31.85 61.99
C MET A 212 12.12 -31.71 63.24
N ASN A 213 11.23 -30.72 63.26
CA ASN A 213 10.35 -30.36 64.37
C ASN A 213 9.20 -29.48 63.88
N GLY A 214 8.41 -28.98 64.83
CA GLY A 214 7.23 -28.18 64.55
C GLY A 214 6.05 -29.00 64.01
N PRO A 215 4.94 -28.32 63.69
CA PRO A 215 3.79 -28.90 62.98
C PRO A 215 4.17 -29.55 61.63
N GLU A 216 5.27 -29.09 61.02
CA GLU A 216 5.79 -29.48 59.71
C GLU A 216 6.72 -30.71 59.76
N LEU A 217 6.93 -31.31 60.94
CA LEU A 217 7.84 -32.43 61.16
C LEU A 217 7.80 -33.47 60.02
N GLY A 218 8.96 -33.70 59.40
CA GLY A 218 9.16 -34.68 58.33
C GLY A 218 8.87 -34.16 56.92
N THR A 219 8.41 -32.91 56.78
CA THR A 219 8.14 -32.30 55.47
C THR A 219 9.45 -31.98 54.75
N VAL A 220 9.63 -32.56 53.57
CA VAL A 220 10.78 -32.33 52.69
C VAL A 220 10.62 -30.98 52.00
N PHE A 221 11.64 -30.13 52.06
CA PHE A 221 11.62 -28.80 51.42
C PHE A 221 12.70 -28.62 50.33
N TRP A 222 13.68 -29.52 50.26
CA TRP A 222 14.68 -29.52 49.19
C TRP A 222 15.22 -30.94 48.89
N ASN A 223 15.46 -31.24 47.61
CA ASN A 223 16.09 -32.49 47.17
C ASN A 223 17.30 -32.20 46.26
N GLY A 224 18.45 -32.76 46.60
CA GLY A 224 19.74 -32.60 45.90
C GLY A 224 20.67 -31.59 46.60
N GLY A 225 21.86 -31.39 46.01
CA GLY A 225 22.79 -30.31 46.41
C GLY A 225 22.49 -29.00 45.68
N ILE A 226 23.54 -28.27 45.27
CA ILE A 226 23.50 -26.95 44.61
C ILE A 226 22.50 -26.82 43.44
N ASN A 227 22.31 -27.89 42.65
CA ASN A 227 21.37 -27.92 41.51
C ASN A 227 20.12 -28.74 41.81
N GLY A 228 19.74 -28.81 43.08
CA GLY A 228 18.56 -29.52 43.55
C GLY A 228 17.25 -28.86 43.12
N SER A 229 16.16 -29.39 43.66
CA SER A 229 14.82 -28.89 43.39
C SER A 229 14.05 -28.75 44.70
N THR A 230 13.24 -27.69 44.77
CA THR A 230 12.39 -27.44 45.93
C THR A 230 11.00 -28.03 45.70
N PRO A 231 10.58 -29.07 46.44
CA PRO A 231 9.20 -29.55 46.42
C PRO A 231 8.23 -28.62 47.16
N ASN A 232 8.74 -27.82 48.10
CA ASN A 232 7.99 -26.85 48.88
C ASN A 232 8.73 -25.49 48.83
N TYR A 233 8.81 -24.76 49.93
CA TYR A 233 9.57 -23.50 50.02
C TYR A 233 11.00 -23.77 50.47
N ALA A 234 11.98 -23.21 49.78
CA ALA A 234 13.37 -23.20 50.21
C ALA A 234 14.04 -21.89 49.80
N PHE A 235 14.86 -21.34 50.69
CA PHE A 235 15.54 -20.07 50.46
C PHE A 235 17.05 -20.21 50.65
N TRP A 236 17.65 -21.18 49.96
CA TRP A 236 19.09 -21.39 49.94
C TRP A 236 19.83 -20.19 49.33
N ASN A 237 21.01 -19.90 49.86
CA ASN A 237 21.91 -18.91 49.30
C ASN A 237 22.48 -19.37 47.95
N SER A 238 23.07 -18.44 47.20
CA SER A 238 23.71 -18.75 45.92
C SER A 238 24.84 -19.76 46.09
N GLY A 239 24.65 -20.98 45.56
CA GLY A 239 25.62 -22.06 45.65
C GLY A 239 25.32 -23.11 46.72
N GLU A 240 24.20 -23.00 47.44
CA GLU A 240 23.82 -23.91 48.54
C GLU A 240 22.58 -24.76 48.20
N PRO A 241 22.39 -25.93 48.86
CA PRO A 241 23.30 -26.56 49.81
C PRO A 241 24.46 -27.27 49.10
N ASN A 242 25.68 -27.11 49.59
CA ASN A 242 26.90 -27.57 48.91
C ASN A 242 27.57 -28.80 49.55
N ASN A 243 27.15 -29.18 50.75
CA ASN A 243 27.68 -30.25 51.59
C ASN A 243 29.22 -30.20 51.75
N GLN A 244 29.80 -29.03 52.02
CA GLN A 244 31.24 -28.86 52.14
C GLN A 244 31.73 -29.28 53.53
N GLY A 245 31.98 -30.58 53.66
CA GLY A 245 32.55 -31.14 54.89
C GLY A 245 31.52 -31.71 55.85
N ASP A 246 30.51 -32.39 55.31
CA ASP A 246 29.46 -33.09 56.07
C ASP A 246 28.55 -32.07 56.78
N GLU A 247 27.85 -31.28 55.96
CA GLU A 247 27.06 -30.13 56.38
C GLU A 247 25.57 -30.46 56.34
N ASP A 248 25.04 -31.00 57.45
CA ASP A 248 23.68 -31.55 57.47
C ASP A 248 22.58 -30.61 58.02
N TYR A 249 22.90 -29.35 58.38
CA TYR A 249 22.00 -28.49 59.16
C TYR A 249 21.83 -27.10 58.56
N ALA A 250 20.58 -26.64 58.45
CA ALA A 250 20.25 -25.38 57.81
C ALA A 250 20.44 -24.20 58.78
N HIS A 251 21.12 -23.16 58.29
CA HIS A 251 21.54 -21.99 59.04
C HIS A 251 21.27 -20.71 58.25
N ILE A 252 20.64 -19.72 58.86
CA ILE A 252 20.42 -18.40 58.24
C ILE A 252 21.76 -17.69 58.09
N THR A 253 22.06 -17.21 56.89
CA THR A 253 23.32 -16.51 56.58
C THR A 253 23.51 -15.24 57.42
N ALA A 254 24.76 -14.87 57.66
CA ALA A 254 25.03 -13.61 58.33
C ALA A 254 24.65 -12.39 57.46
N PRO A 255 24.25 -11.26 58.07
CA PRO A 255 24.02 -10.02 57.33
C PRO A 255 25.21 -9.66 56.43
N GLY A 256 24.97 -9.50 55.13
CA GLY A 256 25.98 -9.21 54.12
C GLY A 256 26.57 -10.42 53.39
N VAL A 257 26.19 -11.66 53.78
CA VAL A 257 26.59 -12.88 53.07
C VAL A 257 25.51 -13.28 52.08
N GLY A 258 25.81 -13.13 50.79
CA GLY A 258 24.95 -13.57 49.70
C GLY A 258 23.58 -12.88 49.69
N ILE A 259 22.51 -13.67 49.55
CA ILE A 259 21.13 -13.18 49.59
C ILE A 259 20.73 -13.00 51.06
N SER A 260 20.20 -11.82 51.43
CA SER A 260 19.78 -11.55 52.82
C SER A 260 18.70 -12.53 53.26
N GLY A 261 18.80 -13.04 54.49
CA GLY A 261 17.86 -14.01 55.05
C GLY A 261 17.89 -15.43 54.45
N SER A 262 18.73 -15.66 53.43
CA SER A 262 18.90 -16.97 52.81
C SER A 262 19.70 -17.93 53.69
N TRP A 263 19.76 -19.19 53.29
CA TRP A 263 20.30 -20.26 54.14
C TRP A 263 21.61 -20.83 53.59
N ASN A 264 22.43 -21.33 54.51
CA ASN A 264 23.62 -22.14 54.28
C ASN A 264 23.42 -23.48 54.99
N ASP A 265 23.95 -24.56 54.44
CA ASP A 265 24.13 -25.81 55.16
C ASP A 265 25.43 -25.76 55.96
N LEU A 266 25.44 -26.26 57.19
CA LEU A 266 26.64 -26.26 58.04
C LEU A 266 26.72 -27.56 58.85
N PRO A 267 27.92 -27.95 59.36
CA PRO A 267 28.05 -29.05 60.29
C PRO A 267 27.35 -28.73 61.61
N VAL A 268 27.08 -29.74 62.44
CA VAL A 268 26.31 -29.59 63.70
C VAL A 268 26.81 -28.50 64.66
N ASN A 269 28.10 -28.18 64.64
CA ASN A 269 28.70 -27.14 65.50
C ASN A 269 28.87 -25.78 64.79
N GLY A 270 28.41 -25.68 63.54
CA GLY A 270 28.69 -24.56 62.65
C GLY A 270 30.16 -24.45 62.26
N SER A 271 30.56 -23.26 61.82
CA SER A 271 31.92 -22.92 61.44
C SER A 271 32.37 -21.63 62.16
N THR A 272 33.27 -20.85 61.55
CA THR A 272 33.83 -19.62 62.15
C THR A 272 33.40 -18.38 61.38
N GLY A 273 33.44 -17.22 62.04
CA GLY A 273 33.15 -15.93 61.41
C GLY A 273 31.67 -15.79 61.06
N ASP A 274 31.36 -15.55 59.78
CA ASP A 274 29.98 -15.37 59.31
C ASP A 274 29.14 -16.66 59.32
N TYR A 275 29.81 -17.81 59.44
CA TYR A 275 29.19 -19.14 59.54
C TYR A 275 29.22 -19.70 60.97
N GLU A 276 29.60 -18.87 61.95
CA GLU A 276 29.47 -19.22 63.37
C GLU A 276 28.02 -19.01 63.82
N PRO A 277 27.36 -20.00 64.45
CA PRO A 277 26.01 -19.84 64.95
C PRO A 277 25.98 -18.75 66.02
N LYS A 278 25.29 -17.64 65.76
CA LYS A 278 25.14 -16.56 66.75
C LYS A 278 23.95 -16.77 67.67
N GLY A 279 23.09 -17.74 67.33
CA GLY A 279 21.87 -18.07 68.05
C GLY A 279 20.98 -19.01 67.24
N TYR A 280 19.68 -18.96 67.49
CA TYR A 280 18.68 -19.75 66.80
C TYR A 280 17.32 -19.05 66.82
N VAL A 281 16.46 -19.36 65.84
CA VAL A 281 15.10 -18.82 65.79
C VAL A 281 14.14 -19.86 66.35
N VAL A 282 13.34 -19.46 67.33
CA VAL A 282 12.27 -20.27 67.90
C VAL A 282 10.95 -19.79 67.33
N GLU A 283 10.12 -20.75 66.92
CA GLU A 283 8.75 -20.54 66.50
C GLU A 283 7.80 -21.15 67.54
N TYR A 284 6.68 -20.46 67.79
CA TYR A 284 5.63 -20.88 68.71
C TYR A 284 4.27 -20.80 68.02
N GLY A 285 3.54 -21.93 67.99
CA GLY A 285 2.22 -22.03 67.39
C GLY A 285 2.00 -23.36 66.67
N GLY A 286 0.74 -23.70 66.40
CA GLY A 286 0.38 -24.86 65.59
C GLY A 286 0.63 -26.25 66.22
N MET A 287 1.28 -26.34 67.39
CA MET A 287 1.59 -27.61 68.01
C MET A 287 0.33 -28.25 68.64
N PRO A 288 0.19 -29.59 68.59
CA PRO A 288 -0.95 -30.26 69.22
C PRO A 288 -1.07 -29.95 70.72
N GLY A 289 -2.15 -29.27 71.10
CA GLY A 289 -2.44 -28.90 72.49
C GLY A 289 -2.07 -27.47 72.86
N ASP A 290 -1.55 -26.67 71.92
CA ASP A 290 -1.28 -25.25 72.13
C ASP A 290 -2.55 -24.47 72.54
N PRO A 291 -2.46 -23.57 73.53
CA PRO A 291 -3.56 -22.68 73.87
C PRO A 291 -3.83 -21.66 72.76
N VAL A 292 -5.09 -21.24 72.61
CA VAL A 292 -5.44 -20.10 71.74
C VAL A 292 -5.05 -18.81 72.45
N LEU A 293 -4.07 -18.10 71.89
CA LEU A 293 -3.64 -16.79 72.36
C LEU A 293 -4.23 -15.68 71.50
N GLN A 294 -4.67 -14.59 72.14
CA GLN A 294 -5.10 -13.37 71.48
C GLN A 294 -4.27 -12.17 71.96
N ILE A 295 -2.98 -12.37 72.22
CA ILE A 295 -2.06 -11.31 72.67
C ILE A 295 -1.56 -10.42 71.51
N SER A 296 -2.01 -10.72 70.29
CA SER A 296 -1.64 -10.01 69.06
C SER A 296 -2.85 -9.73 68.20
N THR A 297 -2.76 -8.66 67.43
CA THR A 297 -3.68 -8.37 66.33
C THR A 297 -2.90 -7.92 65.10
N SER A 298 -3.56 -7.87 63.95
CA SER A 298 -2.95 -7.42 62.71
C SER A 298 -3.82 -6.42 61.97
N THR A 299 -3.15 -5.56 61.21
CA THR A 299 -3.76 -4.54 60.35
C THR A 299 -2.98 -4.46 59.05
N SER A 300 -3.56 -3.86 58.03
CA SER A 300 -2.89 -3.70 56.74
C SER A 300 -3.10 -2.31 56.15
N ILE A 301 -2.20 -1.97 55.25
CA ILE A 301 -2.41 -0.93 54.25
C ILE A 301 -2.14 -1.51 52.87
N TYR A 302 -2.77 -0.98 51.85
CA TYR A 302 -2.50 -1.35 50.46
C TYR A 302 -2.22 -0.11 49.63
N VAL A 303 -1.36 -0.23 48.62
CA VAL A 303 -1.16 0.83 47.64
C VAL A 303 -2.17 0.68 46.50
N PRO A 304 -2.92 1.73 46.13
CA PRO A 304 -3.70 1.75 44.90
C PRO A 304 -2.82 1.51 43.67
N GLU A 305 -3.19 0.52 42.86
CA GLU A 305 -2.45 0.06 41.69
C GLU A 305 -3.35 -0.26 40.51
N ILE A 306 -2.80 -0.07 39.30
CA ILE A 306 -3.42 -0.45 38.05
C ILE A 306 -3.17 -1.94 37.81
N LEU A 307 -4.24 -2.70 37.67
CA LEU A 307 -4.21 -4.16 37.48
C LEU A 307 -4.12 -4.54 36.00
N SER A 308 -4.78 -3.79 35.13
CA SER A 308 -4.71 -4.01 33.68
C SER A 308 -5.10 -2.75 32.91
N THR A 309 -4.67 -2.70 31.65
CA THR A 309 -4.97 -1.60 30.73
C THR A 309 -5.38 -2.15 29.37
N GLN A 310 -6.28 -1.45 28.69
CA GLN A 310 -6.70 -1.74 27.32
C GLN A 310 -6.42 -0.52 26.44
N ALA A 311 -5.52 -0.72 25.47
CA ALA A 311 -5.26 0.23 24.40
C ALA A 311 -6.38 0.18 23.35
N ASP A 312 -6.45 1.24 22.53
CA ASP A 312 -7.39 1.34 21.42
C ASP A 312 -6.66 1.87 20.17
N SER A 313 -7.18 1.54 19.00
CA SER A 313 -6.56 1.88 17.72
C SER A 313 -7.58 2.17 16.63
N SER A 314 -7.24 3.10 15.74
CA SER A 314 -8.09 3.47 14.61
C SER A 314 -7.26 3.92 13.41
N CYS A 315 -7.89 3.94 12.24
CA CYS A 315 -7.30 4.40 11.00
C CYS A 315 -7.56 5.88 10.80
N GLY A 316 -6.50 6.67 10.65
CA GLY A 316 -6.58 8.11 10.47
C GLY A 316 -7.15 8.86 11.70
N PRO A 317 -7.45 10.16 11.53
CA PRO A 317 -7.84 11.02 12.64
C PRO A 317 -9.11 10.56 13.37
N SER A 318 -9.02 10.25 14.66
CA SER A 318 -10.17 9.81 15.45
C SER A 318 -9.99 10.01 16.97
N SER A 319 -11.10 9.90 17.70
CA SER A 319 -11.12 9.80 19.17
C SER A 319 -11.18 8.32 19.55
N LEU A 320 -10.33 7.91 20.50
CA LEU A 320 -10.13 6.54 20.95
C LEU A 320 -10.58 6.37 22.40
N THR A 321 -11.03 5.18 22.78
CA THR A 321 -11.48 4.85 24.15
C THR A 321 -10.49 3.93 24.83
N LEU A 322 -9.64 4.49 25.69
CA LEU A 322 -8.71 3.71 26.50
C LEU A 322 -9.40 3.22 27.78
N GLN A 323 -8.98 2.06 28.30
CA GLN A 323 -9.53 1.53 29.56
C GLN A 323 -8.44 1.07 30.52
N ALA A 324 -8.76 1.07 31.81
CA ALA A 324 -7.91 0.53 32.86
C ALA A 324 -8.76 -0.04 34.01
N THR A 325 -8.23 -1.07 34.67
CA THR A 325 -8.78 -1.61 35.91
C THR A 325 -7.78 -1.42 37.05
N ALA A 326 -8.27 -1.20 38.26
CA ALA A 326 -7.46 -0.92 39.45
C ALA A 326 -8.01 -1.67 40.68
N ASN A 327 -7.19 -1.82 41.71
CA ASN A 327 -7.60 -2.33 43.04
C ASN A 327 -8.19 -1.23 43.95
N SER A 328 -8.47 -0.05 43.41
CA SER A 328 -8.99 1.13 44.12
C SER A 328 -10.25 1.68 43.45
N THR A 329 -10.90 2.64 44.09
CA THR A 329 -12.15 3.22 43.59
C THR A 329 -11.96 4.17 42.43
N ASP A 330 -10.85 4.90 42.38
CA ASP A 330 -10.60 5.93 41.37
C ASP A 330 -9.45 5.57 40.44
N VAL A 331 -9.61 5.95 39.18
CA VAL A 331 -8.59 5.83 38.14
C VAL A 331 -8.41 7.21 37.54
N LEU A 332 -7.19 7.72 37.51
CA LEU A 332 -6.85 9.06 37.02
C LEU A 332 -5.98 8.97 35.77
N TRP A 333 -6.34 9.74 34.75
CA TRP A 333 -5.64 9.77 33.46
C TRP A 333 -4.76 11.00 33.34
N PHE A 334 -3.61 10.86 32.68
CA PHE A 334 -2.59 11.89 32.54
C PHE A 334 -1.98 11.90 31.12
N ALA A 335 -1.52 13.07 30.69
CA ALA A 335 -0.78 13.23 29.44
C ALA A 335 0.73 12.99 29.57
N ASN A 336 1.26 12.95 30.80
CA ASN A 336 2.70 12.83 31.08
C ASN A 336 2.97 11.62 32.01
N PRO A 337 4.14 10.97 31.91
CA PRO A 337 4.49 9.85 32.78
C PRO A 337 4.66 10.24 34.26
N SER A 338 4.92 11.52 34.54
CA SER A 338 4.99 12.08 35.90
C SER A 338 4.55 13.55 35.92
N GLY A 339 4.18 14.07 37.10
CA GLY A 339 3.71 15.45 37.27
C GLY A 339 2.42 15.78 36.52
N GLY A 340 2.10 17.07 36.42
CA GLY A 340 0.89 17.57 35.76
C GLY A 340 -0.41 17.27 36.53
N THR A 341 -1.53 17.76 36.01
CA THR A 341 -2.88 17.51 36.57
C THR A 341 -3.57 16.37 35.82
N PRO A 342 -4.47 15.62 36.47
CA PRO A 342 -5.32 14.66 35.77
C PRO A 342 -6.09 15.32 34.63
N ILE A 343 -6.17 14.65 33.48
CA ILE A 343 -6.94 15.06 32.28
C ILE A 343 -8.29 14.34 32.17
N GLY A 344 -8.52 13.34 33.02
CA GLY A 344 -9.74 12.54 33.07
C GLY A 344 -9.73 11.61 34.27
N SER A 345 -10.88 11.01 34.55
CA SER A 345 -11.06 10.06 35.64
C SER A 345 -12.07 8.97 35.27
N GLY A 346 -11.91 7.79 35.87
CA GLY A 346 -12.77 6.62 35.66
C GLY A 346 -12.07 5.50 34.90
N ALA A 347 -12.71 4.33 34.86
CA ALA A 347 -12.17 3.13 34.21
C ALA A 347 -11.99 3.26 32.69
N SER A 348 -12.63 4.25 32.06
CA SER A 348 -12.48 4.57 30.64
C SER A 348 -12.15 6.04 30.42
N PHE A 349 -11.37 6.31 29.37
CA PHE A 349 -10.98 7.65 28.94
C PHE A 349 -11.10 7.78 27.43
N ASN A 350 -11.89 8.77 26.99
CA ASN A 350 -11.99 9.14 25.58
C ASN A 350 -10.95 10.21 25.27
N THR A 351 -10.06 9.93 24.33
CA THR A 351 -9.06 10.90 23.88
C THR A 351 -9.73 12.05 23.11
N PRO A 352 -9.12 13.24 23.01
CA PRO A 352 -9.43 14.17 21.91
C PRO A 352 -9.19 13.49 20.55
N VAL A 353 -9.62 14.12 19.46
CA VAL A 353 -9.28 13.63 18.11
C VAL A 353 -7.77 13.71 17.91
N LEU A 354 -7.14 12.57 17.67
CA LEU A 354 -5.71 12.42 17.48
C LEU A 354 -5.39 12.25 16.00
N ASN A 355 -4.30 12.86 15.53
CA ASN A 355 -3.76 12.65 14.18
C ASN A 355 -2.53 11.73 14.18
N THR A 356 -1.97 11.45 15.36
CA THR A 356 -0.76 10.66 15.56
C THR A 356 -0.90 9.79 16.80
N THR A 357 -0.25 8.63 16.80
CA THR A 357 -0.16 7.76 17.99
C THR A 357 0.36 8.54 19.18
N THR A 358 -0.39 8.50 20.29
CA THR A 358 -0.12 9.32 21.48
C THR A 358 -0.20 8.43 22.73
N PRO A 359 0.85 8.40 23.57
CA PRO A 359 0.78 7.71 24.85
C PRO A 359 0.00 8.53 25.88
N TYR A 360 -0.78 7.82 26.70
CA TYR A 360 -1.41 8.34 27.91
C TYR A 360 -0.95 7.51 29.10
N TYR A 361 -1.13 8.06 30.30
CA TYR A 361 -0.69 7.43 31.53
C TYR A 361 -1.84 7.37 32.51
N VAL A 362 -1.94 6.26 33.24
CA VAL A 362 -3.03 6.01 34.16
C VAL A 362 -2.50 5.67 35.55
N LEU A 363 -3.13 6.21 36.58
CA LEU A 363 -2.79 6.02 37.99
C LEU A 363 -4.03 5.57 38.75
N ALA A 364 -3.89 4.52 39.55
CA ALA A 364 -4.90 4.14 40.53
C ALA A 364 -4.84 5.12 41.70
N SER A 365 -6.00 5.61 42.14
CA SER A 365 -6.08 6.65 43.15
C SER A 365 -7.17 6.30 44.16
N GLU A 366 -6.93 6.69 45.39
CA GLU A 366 -7.92 6.64 46.44
C GLU A 366 -7.73 7.87 47.34
N ASN A 367 -8.83 8.48 47.78
CA ASN A 367 -8.82 9.70 48.60
C ASN A 367 -8.00 10.86 48.00
N GLY A 368 -7.89 10.93 46.67
CA GLY A 368 -7.18 12.00 45.96
C GLY A 368 -5.65 11.84 45.93
N CYS A 369 -5.11 10.64 46.18
CA CYS A 369 -3.68 10.39 46.02
C CYS A 369 -3.22 10.58 44.57
N LEU A 370 -2.18 11.41 44.36
CA LEU A 370 -1.57 11.67 43.05
C LEU A 370 -0.15 11.13 42.92
N GLU A 371 0.37 10.54 44.00
CA GLU A 371 1.69 9.92 44.06
C GLU A 371 1.58 8.43 43.70
N GLY A 372 2.61 7.89 43.07
CA GLY A 372 2.66 6.50 42.63
C GLY A 372 3.16 6.34 41.21
N THR A 373 3.39 5.09 40.82
CA THR A 373 3.83 4.74 39.47
C THR A 373 2.64 4.77 38.51
N ARG A 374 2.77 5.50 37.39
CA ARG A 374 1.76 5.51 36.32
C ARG A 374 2.03 4.40 35.31
N THR A 375 0.98 3.76 34.84
CA THR A 375 1.04 2.76 33.76
C THR A 375 0.76 3.43 32.42
N GLU A 376 1.55 3.13 31.40
CA GLU A 376 1.36 3.66 30.04
C GLU A 376 0.23 2.91 29.30
N VAL A 377 -0.62 3.66 28.60
CA VAL A 377 -1.66 3.15 27.69
C VAL A 377 -1.58 3.93 26.39
N VAL A 378 -1.37 3.24 25.27
CA VAL A 378 -1.12 3.90 23.98
C VAL A 378 -2.40 3.99 23.16
N ALA A 379 -2.74 5.20 22.71
CA ALA A 379 -3.79 5.43 21.72
C ALA A 379 -3.16 5.43 20.31
N THR A 380 -3.42 4.39 19.53
CA THR A 380 -2.72 4.16 18.25
C THR A 380 -3.50 4.72 17.06
N ILE A 381 -2.89 5.64 16.31
CA ILE A 381 -3.43 6.13 15.03
C ILE A 381 -2.61 5.51 13.90
N ASN A 382 -3.22 4.56 13.21
CA ASN A 382 -2.63 3.93 12.04
C ASN A 382 -2.82 4.86 10.82
N PRO A 383 -1.75 5.15 10.05
CA PRO A 383 -1.85 6.03 8.89
C PRO A 383 -2.74 5.42 7.81
N LEU A 384 -3.53 6.27 7.14
CA LEU A 384 -4.24 5.89 5.92
C LEU A 384 -3.23 5.78 4.76
N PRO A 385 -3.47 4.88 3.79
CA PRO A 385 -2.63 4.78 2.61
C PRO A 385 -2.62 6.11 1.83
N GLN A 386 -1.46 6.50 1.33
CA GLN A 386 -1.28 7.72 0.55
C GLN A 386 -1.52 7.41 -0.93
N ILE A 387 -2.71 7.71 -1.43
CA ILE A 387 -3.13 7.35 -2.78
C ILE A 387 -3.75 8.52 -3.53
N ASN A 388 -3.71 8.46 -4.86
CA ASN A 388 -4.61 9.22 -5.70
C ASN A 388 -6.05 8.72 -5.50
N THR A 389 -7.01 9.64 -5.51
CA THR A 389 -8.44 9.29 -5.35
C THR A 389 -9.10 8.87 -6.66
N SER A 390 -8.52 9.28 -7.79
CA SER A 390 -8.90 8.87 -9.14
C SER A 390 -7.68 8.90 -10.04
N ILE A 391 -7.58 7.94 -10.95
CA ILE A 391 -6.58 7.89 -12.02
C ILE A 391 -7.26 7.55 -13.35
N ASP A 392 -6.64 7.97 -14.45
CA ASP A 392 -6.97 7.47 -15.78
C ASP A 392 -5.90 6.44 -16.16
N PHE A 393 -6.32 5.22 -16.45
CA PHE A 393 -5.42 4.14 -16.84
C PHE A 393 -5.73 3.74 -18.28
N LYS A 394 -4.77 4.01 -19.16
CA LYS A 394 -4.96 3.95 -20.62
C LYS A 394 -4.28 2.71 -21.20
N ASN A 395 -4.88 2.09 -22.21
CA ASN A 395 -4.24 1.03 -23.01
C ASN A 395 -4.72 1.05 -24.46
N CYS A 396 -3.96 0.43 -25.36
CA CYS A 396 -4.26 0.38 -26.79
C CYS A 396 -5.09 -0.85 -27.16
N ASP A 397 -6.03 -0.68 -28.08
CA ASP A 397 -6.70 -1.79 -28.76
C ASP A 397 -5.92 -2.12 -30.05
N GLU A 398 -5.12 -3.19 -29.96
CA GLU A 398 -4.18 -3.62 -30.99
C GLU A 398 -4.51 -5.00 -31.56
N ASP A 399 -5.68 -5.57 -31.25
CA ASP A 399 -5.99 -6.95 -31.65
C ASP A 399 -6.37 -7.09 -33.15
N GLY A 400 -6.40 -5.96 -33.87
CA GLY A 400 -6.78 -5.86 -35.28
C GLY A 400 -8.28 -5.69 -35.50
N THR A 401 -9.07 -5.62 -34.43
CA THR A 401 -10.50 -5.33 -34.44
C THR A 401 -10.71 -4.04 -33.66
N PRO A 402 -11.00 -2.89 -34.30
CA PRO A 402 -11.18 -1.63 -33.59
C PRO A 402 -12.55 -1.57 -32.88
N ASP A 403 -12.74 -2.40 -31.86
CA ASP A 403 -13.99 -2.53 -31.09
C ASP A 403 -13.93 -1.81 -29.72
N GLY A 404 -12.77 -1.28 -29.35
CA GLY A 404 -12.56 -0.55 -28.10
C GLY A 404 -12.43 -1.47 -26.88
N LEU A 405 -12.22 -2.77 -27.10
CA LEU A 405 -11.96 -3.74 -26.05
C LEU A 405 -10.48 -4.15 -26.07
N THR A 406 -9.84 -4.07 -24.89
CA THR A 406 -8.46 -4.53 -24.74
C THR A 406 -8.24 -5.12 -23.36
N VAL A 407 -7.12 -5.83 -23.21
CA VAL A 407 -6.72 -6.49 -21.98
C VAL A 407 -5.86 -5.54 -21.16
N PHE A 408 -6.28 -5.25 -19.92
CA PHE A 408 -5.53 -4.46 -18.96
C PHE A 408 -4.82 -5.35 -17.93
N ASN A 409 -3.55 -5.07 -17.70
CA ASN A 409 -2.84 -5.51 -16.51
C ASN A 409 -3.01 -4.47 -15.40
N LEU A 410 -4.00 -4.67 -14.52
CA LEU A 410 -4.32 -3.69 -13.48
C LEU A 410 -3.20 -3.50 -12.45
N HIS A 411 -2.24 -4.44 -12.33
CA HIS A 411 -1.08 -4.26 -11.45
C HIS A 411 -0.15 -3.14 -11.92
N GLU A 412 -0.13 -2.80 -13.20
CA GLU A 412 0.63 -1.64 -13.69
C GLU A 412 0.01 -0.31 -13.25
N ALA A 413 -1.28 -0.31 -12.87
CA ALA A 413 -1.93 0.87 -12.31
C ALA A 413 -1.40 1.22 -10.90
N GLU A 414 -0.76 0.30 -10.19
CA GLU A 414 -0.33 0.47 -8.78
C GLU A 414 0.64 1.63 -8.60
N GLU A 415 1.56 1.83 -9.55
CA GLU A 415 2.51 2.94 -9.59
C GLU A 415 1.85 4.32 -9.78
N TYR A 416 0.64 4.34 -10.35
CA TYR A 416 -0.16 5.57 -10.51
C TYR A 416 -1.11 5.78 -9.35
N ILE A 417 -1.54 4.71 -8.68
CA ILE A 417 -2.45 4.78 -7.53
C ILE A 417 -1.71 5.26 -6.29
N ALA A 418 -0.54 4.69 -5.97
CA ALA A 418 0.22 5.06 -4.79
C ALA A 418 0.97 6.39 -4.99
N LEU A 419 0.95 7.26 -3.98
CA LEU A 419 1.75 8.49 -3.95
C LEU A 419 3.14 8.29 -3.32
N ASP A 420 3.36 7.13 -2.70
CA ASP A 420 4.63 6.63 -2.18
C ASP A 420 4.89 5.21 -2.73
N ASN A 421 5.73 4.42 -2.06
CA ASN A 421 6.12 3.11 -2.56
C ASN A 421 4.93 2.12 -2.58
N PRO A 422 4.46 1.63 -3.75
CA PRO A 422 3.34 0.69 -3.85
C PRO A 422 3.54 -0.59 -3.03
N ALA A 423 4.79 -1.03 -2.83
CA ALA A 423 5.11 -2.22 -2.05
C ALA A 423 4.70 -2.12 -0.56
N ASN A 424 4.33 -0.92 -0.07
CA ASN A 424 3.78 -0.71 1.26
C ASN A 424 2.32 -1.17 1.40
N TYR A 425 1.64 -1.47 0.28
CA TYR A 425 0.21 -1.71 0.23
C TYR A 425 -0.15 -3.04 -0.43
N ALA A 426 -1.34 -3.54 -0.08
CA ALA A 426 -2.02 -4.60 -0.81
C ALA A 426 -3.13 -3.99 -1.66
N PHE A 427 -3.15 -4.33 -2.95
CA PHE A 427 -4.14 -3.85 -3.92
C PHE A 427 -5.13 -4.96 -4.26
N VAL A 428 -6.43 -4.65 -4.22
CA VAL A 428 -7.50 -5.52 -4.71
C VAL A 428 -8.48 -4.71 -5.53
N TYR A 429 -8.88 -5.22 -6.69
CA TYR A 429 -9.68 -4.51 -7.68
C TYR A 429 -11.12 -5.01 -7.70
N TYR A 430 -12.07 -4.09 -7.92
CA TYR A 430 -13.50 -4.36 -7.92
C TYR A 430 -14.22 -3.56 -9.01
N GLU A 431 -15.32 -4.10 -9.53
CA GLU A 431 -16.17 -3.43 -10.52
C GLU A 431 -17.20 -2.47 -9.89
N SER A 432 -17.29 -2.42 -8.56
CA SER A 432 -18.18 -1.46 -7.87
C SER A 432 -17.62 -0.97 -6.54
N LEU A 433 -17.97 0.27 -6.18
CA LEU A 433 -17.59 0.88 -4.91
C LEU A 433 -18.10 0.07 -3.70
N ALA A 434 -19.33 -0.43 -3.78
CA ALA A 434 -19.93 -1.23 -2.70
C ALA A 434 -19.09 -2.48 -2.42
N ASN A 435 -18.71 -3.20 -3.48
CA ASN A 435 -17.85 -4.39 -3.39
C ASN A 435 -16.46 -4.06 -2.82
N ALA A 436 -15.85 -2.94 -3.21
CA ALA A 436 -14.58 -2.49 -2.66
C ALA A 436 -14.67 -2.11 -1.18
N GLN A 437 -15.81 -1.60 -0.71
CA GLN A 437 -16.03 -1.25 0.69
C GLN A 437 -16.29 -2.49 1.55
N SER A 438 -17.07 -3.47 1.06
CA SER A 438 -17.41 -4.70 1.78
C SER A 438 -16.48 -5.89 1.51
N GLU A 439 -15.46 -5.71 0.66
CA GLU A 439 -14.50 -6.74 0.25
C GLU A 439 -15.17 -7.98 -0.39
N THR A 440 -16.20 -7.75 -1.21
CA THR A 440 -16.97 -8.82 -1.87
C THR A 440 -16.76 -8.84 -3.37
N SER A 441 -16.75 -10.03 -3.99
CA SER A 441 -16.61 -10.19 -5.45
C SER A 441 -15.41 -9.46 -6.07
N PRO A 442 -14.17 -9.74 -5.61
CA PRO A 442 -12.97 -9.15 -6.21
C PRO A 442 -12.76 -9.65 -7.64
N ILE A 443 -12.15 -8.82 -8.49
CA ILE A 443 -11.68 -9.21 -9.81
C ILE A 443 -10.55 -10.23 -9.65
N THR A 444 -10.75 -11.45 -10.15
CA THR A 444 -9.80 -12.57 -9.95
C THR A 444 -8.68 -12.62 -10.99
N ASN A 445 -8.88 -12.04 -12.17
CA ASN A 445 -7.89 -12.02 -13.25
C ASN A 445 -7.40 -10.59 -13.55
N ALA A 446 -6.81 -9.95 -12.53
CA ALA A 446 -6.39 -8.55 -12.61
C ALA A 446 -5.29 -8.29 -13.66
N SER A 447 -4.46 -9.28 -13.99
CA SER A 447 -3.42 -9.17 -15.02
C SER A 447 -3.95 -9.25 -16.45
N GLN A 448 -5.19 -9.73 -16.64
CA GLN A 448 -5.81 -9.89 -17.95
C GLN A 448 -7.27 -9.43 -17.94
N TYR A 449 -7.55 -8.29 -17.31
CA TYR A 449 -8.91 -7.77 -17.22
C TYR A 449 -9.33 -7.13 -18.54
N ILE A 450 -10.42 -7.61 -19.13
CA ILE A 450 -11.02 -6.96 -20.32
C ILE A 450 -11.92 -5.83 -19.80
N ASN A 451 -11.83 -4.63 -20.40
CA ASN A 451 -12.52 -3.39 -20.00
C ASN A 451 -14.06 -3.39 -20.15
N SER A 452 -14.71 -4.49 -19.78
CA SER A 452 -16.15 -4.69 -19.79
C SER A 452 -16.91 -3.77 -18.81
N VAL A 453 -16.24 -3.29 -17.75
CA VAL A 453 -16.76 -2.29 -16.80
C VAL A 453 -15.74 -1.17 -16.59
N SER A 454 -16.20 0.07 -16.59
CA SER A 454 -15.41 1.27 -16.24
C SER A 454 -16.35 2.33 -15.61
N PRO A 455 -15.97 2.98 -14.49
CA PRO A 455 -14.69 2.85 -13.79
C PRO A 455 -14.60 1.61 -12.90
N LEU A 456 -13.36 1.20 -12.60
CA LEU A 456 -13.04 0.20 -11.57
C LEU A 456 -12.66 0.89 -10.23
N TYR A 457 -12.57 0.09 -9.17
CA TYR A 457 -12.24 0.54 -7.83
C TYR A 457 -11.11 -0.31 -7.25
N ALA A 458 -9.96 0.31 -6.98
CA ALA A 458 -8.86 -0.34 -6.26
C ALA A 458 -8.96 -0.04 -4.76
N ARG A 459 -9.17 -1.07 -3.95
CA ARG A 459 -9.01 -1.01 -2.50
C ARG A 459 -7.52 -1.19 -2.18
N VAL A 460 -6.91 -0.17 -1.62
CA VAL A 460 -5.50 -0.13 -1.23
C VAL A 460 -5.43 -0.27 0.27
N THR A 461 -4.80 -1.32 0.78
CA THR A 461 -4.80 -1.65 2.21
C THR A 461 -3.38 -1.68 2.76
N THR A 462 -3.16 -1.01 3.89
CA THR A 462 -1.90 -1.03 4.65
C THR A 462 -1.75 -2.32 5.45
N SER A 463 -0.54 -2.62 5.94
CA SER A 463 -0.30 -3.75 6.85
C SER A 463 -1.09 -3.67 8.16
N ALA A 464 -1.51 -2.46 8.58
CA ALA A 464 -2.36 -2.23 9.76
C ALA A 464 -3.87 -2.42 9.48
N GLY A 465 -4.25 -2.78 8.25
CA GLY A 465 -5.65 -2.96 7.83
C GLY A 465 -6.38 -1.65 7.47
N CYS A 466 -5.71 -0.51 7.52
CA CYS A 466 -6.28 0.76 7.05
C CYS A 466 -6.32 0.81 5.54
N TYR A 467 -7.43 1.29 4.98
CA TYR A 467 -7.64 1.28 3.55
C TYR A 467 -8.08 2.63 2.97
N GLY A 468 -7.79 2.80 1.68
CA GLY A 468 -8.33 3.84 0.82
C GLY A 468 -8.86 3.19 -0.45
N ILE A 469 -9.71 3.92 -1.19
CA ILE A 469 -10.25 3.45 -2.46
C ILE A 469 -9.90 4.47 -3.55
N CYS A 470 -9.22 4.01 -4.60
CA CYS A 470 -8.94 4.78 -5.80
C CYS A 470 -9.91 4.37 -6.91
N ILE A 471 -10.43 5.36 -7.64
CA ILE A 471 -11.23 5.16 -8.85
C ILE A 471 -10.29 5.03 -10.05
N ILE A 472 -10.43 3.97 -10.84
CA ILE A 472 -9.64 3.74 -12.05
C ILE A 472 -10.55 3.91 -13.26
N ASN A 473 -10.36 4.98 -14.02
CA ASN A 473 -11.06 5.16 -15.29
C ASN A 473 -10.25 4.45 -16.39
N LEU A 474 -10.76 3.33 -16.90
CA LEU A 474 -10.14 2.65 -18.03
C LEU A 474 -10.43 3.44 -19.30
N GLN A 475 -9.38 3.76 -20.05
CA GLN A 475 -9.47 4.44 -21.35
C GLN A 475 -8.79 3.58 -22.42
N VAL A 476 -9.46 3.40 -23.55
CA VAL A 476 -8.95 2.61 -24.67
C VAL A 476 -8.80 3.51 -25.89
N SER A 477 -7.65 3.41 -26.56
CA SER A 477 -7.42 4.06 -27.85
C SER A 477 -7.32 3.00 -28.93
N THR A 478 -8.16 3.10 -29.96
CA THR A 478 -8.16 2.18 -31.11
C THR A 478 -7.40 2.84 -32.25
N THR A 479 -6.24 2.31 -32.60
CA THR A 479 -5.43 2.86 -33.70
C THR A 479 -5.07 1.81 -34.74
N SER A 480 -5.41 0.54 -34.53
CA SER A 480 -5.12 -0.55 -35.47
C SER A 480 -6.21 -0.68 -36.54
N PHE A 481 -5.81 -0.66 -37.82
CA PHE A 481 -6.73 -0.87 -38.93
C PHE A 481 -7.12 -2.35 -39.09
N PRO A 482 -8.32 -2.65 -39.60
CA PRO A 482 -8.69 -4.01 -39.96
C PRO A 482 -7.70 -4.64 -40.96
N PRO A 483 -7.42 -5.95 -40.87
CA PRO A 483 -6.53 -6.62 -41.80
C PRO A 483 -6.95 -6.43 -43.26
N GLY A 484 -6.04 -5.87 -44.07
CA GLY A 484 -6.27 -5.63 -45.50
C GLY A 484 -7.04 -4.36 -45.85
N TYR A 485 -7.35 -3.50 -44.87
CA TYR A 485 -7.92 -2.18 -45.13
C TYR A 485 -6.96 -1.35 -46.00
N LEU A 486 -7.47 -0.77 -47.09
CA LEU A 486 -6.73 0.04 -48.05
C LEU A 486 -7.68 1.03 -48.70
N GLN A 487 -7.28 2.31 -48.74
CA GLN A 487 -7.96 3.35 -49.49
C GLN A 487 -7.18 3.63 -50.78
N GLU A 488 -7.89 3.84 -51.88
CA GLU A 488 -7.30 4.11 -53.20
C GLU A 488 -7.79 5.45 -53.74
N LEU A 489 -6.86 6.34 -54.08
CA LEU A 489 -7.12 7.57 -54.82
C LEU A 489 -6.64 7.39 -56.26
N THR A 490 -7.54 7.60 -57.21
CA THR A 490 -7.25 7.45 -58.64
C THR A 490 -7.47 8.77 -59.37
N SER A 491 -6.51 9.16 -60.21
CA SER A 491 -6.61 10.33 -61.08
C SER A 491 -5.95 10.07 -62.43
N CYS A 492 -6.23 10.92 -63.42
CA CYS A 492 -5.58 10.91 -64.71
C CYS A 492 -4.30 11.76 -64.68
N ASP A 493 -3.31 11.37 -65.47
CA ASP A 493 -2.11 12.16 -65.73
C ASP A 493 -2.48 13.39 -66.58
N LEU A 494 -2.78 14.52 -65.94
CA LEU A 494 -3.37 15.66 -66.64
C LEU A 494 -2.36 16.63 -67.25
N ASP A 495 -1.06 16.40 -67.14
CA ASP A 495 -0.08 17.35 -67.66
C ASP A 495 0.36 17.04 -69.12
N GLU A 496 1.27 17.85 -69.67
CA GLU A 496 1.75 17.73 -71.05
C GLU A 496 2.65 16.51 -71.28
N ASN A 497 3.16 15.89 -70.21
CA ASN A 497 3.99 14.71 -70.22
C ASN A 497 3.23 13.56 -69.57
N SER A 498 2.95 12.49 -70.31
CA SER A 498 2.41 11.28 -69.70
C SER A 498 3.51 10.52 -68.93
N ASP A 499 3.93 11.05 -67.79
CA ASP A 499 5.04 10.57 -66.97
C ASP A 499 4.59 9.86 -65.67
N GLY A 500 3.29 9.81 -65.42
CA GLY A 500 2.67 9.08 -64.32
C GLY A 500 2.62 9.85 -63.01
N PHE A 501 2.72 11.18 -63.04
CA PHE A 501 2.64 12.04 -61.86
C PHE A 501 1.34 12.86 -61.81
N PHE A 502 0.79 12.99 -60.61
CA PHE A 502 -0.40 13.81 -60.33
C PHE A 502 -0.35 14.34 -58.90
N ALA A 503 -0.89 15.55 -58.68
CA ALA A 503 -1.00 16.14 -57.35
C ALA A 503 -2.34 15.78 -56.70
N PHE A 504 -2.29 14.93 -55.67
CA PHE A 504 -3.44 14.46 -54.91
C PHE A 504 -3.74 15.37 -53.71
N ASP A 505 -5.03 15.53 -53.40
CA ASP A 505 -5.51 16.08 -52.13
C ASP A 505 -5.82 14.94 -51.16
N LEU A 506 -4.97 14.78 -50.15
CA LEU A 506 -5.05 13.75 -49.12
C LEU A 506 -5.94 14.16 -47.94
N THR A 507 -6.39 15.41 -47.87
CA THR A 507 -7.10 15.95 -46.68
C THR A 507 -8.45 15.28 -46.44
N ALA A 508 -9.20 15.00 -47.51
CA ALA A 508 -10.47 14.29 -47.42
C ALA A 508 -10.27 12.83 -46.98
N THR A 509 -9.21 12.18 -47.45
CA THR A 509 -8.87 10.80 -47.10
C THR A 509 -8.51 10.65 -45.63
N SER A 510 -7.94 11.68 -45.00
CA SER A 510 -7.63 11.67 -43.57
C SER A 510 -8.88 11.41 -42.72
N GLN A 511 -10.01 12.02 -43.08
CA GLN A 511 -11.27 11.79 -42.37
C GLN A 511 -11.79 10.36 -42.56
N GLU A 512 -11.64 9.78 -43.76
CA GLU A 512 -12.05 8.40 -44.05
C GLU A 512 -11.27 7.37 -43.23
N PHE A 513 -9.99 7.66 -42.93
CA PHE A 513 -9.19 6.85 -42.01
C PHE A 513 -9.70 6.97 -40.56
N ILE A 514 -10.02 8.18 -40.09
CA ILE A 514 -10.57 8.41 -38.74
C ILE A 514 -11.92 7.69 -38.56
N ASP A 515 -12.76 7.71 -39.60
CA ASP A 515 -14.09 7.10 -39.57
C ASP A 515 -14.08 5.56 -39.44
N GLN A 516 -12.90 4.91 -39.56
CA GLN A 516 -12.74 3.48 -39.25
C GLN A 516 -12.72 3.18 -37.75
N PHE A 517 -12.57 4.20 -36.90
CA PHE A 517 -12.44 4.08 -35.46
C PHE A 517 -13.71 4.61 -34.74
N PRO A 518 -14.06 4.08 -33.55
CA PRO A 518 -15.19 4.57 -32.76
C PRO A 518 -15.18 6.09 -32.53
N THR A 519 -16.34 6.73 -32.68
CA THR A 519 -16.51 8.18 -32.51
C THR A 519 -16.20 8.64 -31.08
N GLY A 520 -15.54 9.80 -30.92
CA GLY A 520 -15.23 10.40 -29.62
C GLY A 520 -13.76 10.29 -29.19
N GLN A 521 -12.91 9.71 -30.04
CA GLN A 521 -11.46 9.68 -29.87
C GLN A 521 -10.80 10.92 -30.47
N ASN A 522 -9.69 11.34 -29.86
CA ASN A 522 -8.86 12.43 -30.35
C ASN A 522 -7.70 11.84 -31.17
N LEU A 523 -7.92 11.63 -32.47
CA LEU A 523 -7.00 10.97 -33.38
C LEU A 523 -6.50 11.93 -34.47
N SER A 524 -5.23 11.77 -34.85
CA SER A 524 -4.57 12.46 -35.95
C SER A 524 -4.10 11.45 -37.01
N VAL A 525 -4.02 11.87 -38.27
CA VAL A 525 -3.59 11.05 -39.41
C VAL A 525 -2.36 11.68 -40.05
N HIS A 526 -1.31 10.89 -40.20
CA HIS A 526 -0.03 11.28 -40.75
C HIS A 526 0.35 10.34 -41.91
N TYR A 527 1.04 10.87 -42.92
CA TYR A 527 1.39 10.13 -44.13
C TYR A 527 2.89 10.11 -44.36
N TYR A 528 3.41 8.95 -44.77
CA TYR A 528 4.83 8.71 -44.98
C TYR A 528 5.07 7.87 -46.23
N ASN A 529 6.23 8.05 -46.88
CA ASN A 529 6.61 7.26 -48.05
C ASN A 529 7.13 5.85 -47.66
N THR A 530 7.61 5.67 -46.43
CA THR A 530 8.19 4.41 -45.97
C THR A 530 7.69 4.01 -44.58
N LEU A 531 7.77 2.71 -44.26
CA LEU A 531 7.45 2.20 -42.92
C LEU A 531 8.41 2.75 -41.86
N GLU A 532 9.70 2.86 -42.18
CA GLU A 532 10.73 3.34 -41.26
C GLU A 532 10.48 4.80 -40.87
N ASP A 533 10.14 5.65 -41.85
CA ASP A 533 9.75 7.03 -41.63
C ASP A 533 8.51 7.15 -40.74
N ALA A 534 7.49 6.31 -40.95
CA ALA A 534 6.29 6.30 -40.11
C ALA A 534 6.55 5.82 -38.67
N GLN A 535 7.48 4.87 -38.48
CA GLN A 535 7.87 4.36 -37.16
C GLN A 535 8.73 5.36 -36.38
N LEU A 536 9.57 6.12 -37.08
CA LEU A 536 10.47 7.11 -36.49
C LEU A 536 9.92 8.55 -36.51
N GLU A 537 8.75 8.75 -37.12
CA GLU A 537 8.12 10.05 -37.33
C GLU A 537 9.05 11.04 -38.07
N THR A 538 9.75 10.54 -39.08
CA THR A 538 10.67 11.34 -39.91
C THR A 538 10.12 11.53 -41.32
N ASN A 539 10.47 12.64 -41.98
CA ASN A 539 10.11 12.92 -43.37
C ASN A 539 8.59 12.83 -43.66
N GLU A 540 7.76 13.29 -42.71
CA GLU A 540 6.30 13.34 -42.86
C GLU A 540 5.87 14.15 -44.09
N ILE A 541 4.86 13.65 -44.80
CA ILE A 541 4.18 14.37 -45.87
C ILE A 541 3.25 15.42 -45.24
N THR A 542 3.68 16.67 -45.27
CA THR A 542 2.95 17.79 -44.63
C THR A 542 2.05 18.59 -45.59
N ASN A 543 2.30 18.51 -46.90
CA ASN A 543 1.51 19.21 -47.91
C ASN A 543 0.34 18.35 -48.40
N LEU A 544 -0.63 18.11 -47.51
CA LEU A 544 -1.72 17.17 -47.78
C LEU A 544 -2.65 17.59 -48.91
N SER A 545 -2.88 18.89 -49.14
CA SER A 545 -3.83 19.34 -50.15
C SER A 545 -3.32 19.27 -51.60
N ASN A 546 -2.02 18.98 -51.79
CA ASN A 546 -1.39 19.02 -53.11
C ASN A 546 -0.10 18.16 -53.14
N TYR A 547 -0.19 16.93 -52.67
CA TYR A 547 0.92 15.99 -52.64
C TYR A 547 1.09 15.34 -54.02
N THR A 548 2.24 15.51 -54.66
CA THR A 548 2.58 14.80 -55.90
C THR A 548 3.23 13.46 -55.57
N ASN A 549 2.75 12.40 -56.20
CA ASN A 549 3.32 11.07 -56.00
C ASN A 549 4.81 11.04 -56.36
N SER A 550 5.61 10.24 -55.65
CA SER A 550 7.05 10.11 -55.91
C SER A 550 7.42 8.93 -56.81
N THR A 551 6.49 7.97 -56.95
CA THR A 551 6.63 6.81 -57.85
C THR A 551 5.63 6.91 -59.01
N PRO A 552 6.10 6.86 -60.28
CA PRO A 552 5.22 6.94 -61.46
C PRO A 552 4.10 5.89 -61.46
N PHE A 553 2.92 6.29 -61.92
CA PHE A 553 1.69 5.48 -62.10
C PHE A 553 1.07 4.91 -60.83
N GLN A 554 1.88 4.47 -59.87
CA GLN A 554 1.38 3.90 -58.63
C GLN A 554 2.35 4.12 -57.47
N GLU A 555 1.83 4.64 -56.37
CA GLU A 555 2.54 4.79 -55.11
C GLU A 555 1.71 4.26 -53.94
N LEU A 556 2.39 3.71 -52.94
CA LEU A 556 1.76 3.21 -51.72
C LEU A 556 2.34 3.98 -50.53
N LEU A 557 1.50 4.76 -49.86
CA LEU A 557 1.85 5.54 -48.69
C LEU A 557 1.53 4.77 -47.40
N TYR A 558 2.40 4.94 -46.41
CA TYR A 558 2.19 4.47 -45.05
C TYR A 558 1.38 5.51 -44.29
N VAL A 559 0.24 5.08 -43.76
CA VAL A 559 -0.66 5.88 -42.94
C VAL A 559 -0.36 5.54 -41.49
N ARG A 560 -0.08 6.55 -40.69
CA ARG A 560 0.02 6.47 -39.25
C ARG A 560 -1.17 7.18 -38.64
N VAL A 561 -1.93 6.48 -37.81
CA VAL A 561 -2.99 7.08 -36.99
C VAL A 561 -2.55 6.98 -35.55
N GLU A 562 -2.56 8.09 -34.84
CA GLU A 562 -2.14 8.15 -33.45
C GLU A 562 -3.12 8.94 -32.60
N SER A 563 -3.12 8.65 -31.29
CA SER A 563 -3.95 9.39 -30.34
C SER A 563 -3.22 10.63 -29.84
N ASP A 564 -3.82 11.79 -30.07
CA ASP A 564 -3.34 13.10 -29.59
C ASP A 564 -3.39 13.23 -28.05
N ASP A 565 -4.09 12.31 -27.36
CA ASP A 565 -4.24 12.33 -25.91
C ASP A 565 -3.00 11.79 -25.16
N ASN A 566 -2.13 11.00 -25.82
CA ASN A 566 -0.87 10.55 -25.20
C ASN A 566 0.27 10.14 -26.16
N GLY A 567 0.02 9.96 -27.46
CA GLY A 567 1.03 9.51 -28.45
C GLY A 567 1.51 8.05 -28.30
N GLY A 568 1.09 7.33 -27.25
CA GLY A 568 1.54 5.96 -26.95
C GLY A 568 0.80 4.85 -27.69
N CYS A 569 -0.36 5.14 -28.29
CA CYS A 569 -1.08 4.21 -29.17
C CYS A 569 -1.06 4.76 -30.58
N PHE A 570 -0.48 4.00 -31.51
CA PHE A 570 -0.47 4.31 -32.93
C PHE A 570 -0.68 3.05 -33.75
N GLY A 571 -1.30 3.19 -34.92
CA GLY A 571 -1.33 2.15 -35.94
C GLY A 571 -0.65 2.64 -37.19
N ILE A 572 0.19 1.79 -37.77
CA ILE A 572 0.92 2.08 -38.99
C ILE A 572 0.65 0.96 -39.99
N GLY A 573 0.38 1.35 -41.22
CA GLY A 573 0.40 0.39 -42.33
C GLY A 573 0.27 1.05 -43.69
N PRO A 574 0.51 0.29 -44.76
CA PRO A 574 0.43 0.78 -46.13
C PRO A 574 -1.05 0.87 -46.56
N HIS A 575 -1.77 1.86 -46.02
CA HIS A 575 -3.22 1.95 -46.14
C HIS A 575 -3.71 2.96 -47.18
N LEU A 576 -2.82 3.66 -47.89
CA LEU A 576 -3.21 4.58 -48.96
C LEU A 576 -2.45 4.29 -50.26
N LYS A 577 -3.18 3.89 -51.30
CA LYS A 577 -2.66 3.72 -52.65
C LYS A 577 -3.04 4.93 -53.51
N LEU A 578 -2.04 5.54 -54.14
CA LEU A 578 -2.21 6.56 -55.16
C LEU A 578 -2.03 5.91 -56.54
N ALA A 579 -3.00 6.08 -57.43
CA ALA A 579 -2.98 5.54 -58.78
C ALA A 579 -3.16 6.67 -59.81
N VAL A 580 -2.19 6.80 -60.72
CA VAL A 580 -2.22 7.76 -61.83
C VAL A 580 -2.40 6.98 -63.13
N GLN A 581 -3.51 7.22 -63.81
CA GLN A 581 -3.83 6.60 -65.08
C GLN A 581 -3.21 7.40 -66.24
N PRO A 582 -2.50 6.74 -67.18
CA PRO A 582 -1.90 7.43 -68.32
C PRO A 582 -2.98 8.01 -69.24
N ARG A 583 -2.66 9.11 -69.93
CA ARG A 583 -3.52 9.59 -71.02
C ARG A 583 -3.47 8.63 -72.20
N PRO A 584 -4.61 8.42 -72.88
CA PRO A 584 -4.60 7.76 -74.18
C PRO A 584 -3.71 8.52 -75.19
N ASN A 585 -2.94 7.78 -75.98
CA ASN A 585 -2.13 8.33 -77.08
C ASN A 585 -2.41 7.55 -78.36
N PHE A 586 -2.64 8.25 -79.47
CA PHE A 586 -2.96 7.65 -80.77
C PHE A 586 -2.51 8.55 -81.92
N GLU A 587 -2.49 7.99 -83.12
CA GLU A 587 -2.20 8.72 -84.37
C GLU A 587 -3.40 8.61 -85.32
N VAL A 588 -3.50 9.49 -86.31
CA VAL A 588 -4.58 9.50 -87.32
C VAL A 588 -3.95 9.33 -88.69
N TYR A 589 -4.58 8.56 -89.58
CA TYR A 589 -4.11 8.45 -90.97
C TYR A 589 -4.23 9.81 -91.69
N PRO A 590 -3.25 10.19 -92.55
CA PRO A 590 -3.39 11.35 -93.40
C PRO A 590 -4.66 11.22 -94.27
N PRO A 591 -5.54 12.24 -94.33
CA PRO A 591 -6.79 12.16 -95.06
C PRO A 591 -6.55 12.32 -96.56
N ASP A 592 -7.46 11.77 -97.36
CA ASP A 592 -7.58 12.11 -98.78
C ASP A 592 -8.17 13.52 -98.94
N ASP A 593 -7.91 14.16 -100.08
CA ASP A 593 -8.56 15.43 -100.43
C ASP A 593 -10.06 15.22 -100.74
N TYR A 594 -10.92 16.11 -100.25
CA TYR A 594 -12.34 16.07 -100.53
C TYR A 594 -12.66 16.75 -101.87
N CYS A 595 -13.09 15.95 -102.85
CA CYS A 595 -13.64 16.47 -104.09
C CYS A 595 -15.05 17.03 -103.88
N THR A 596 -15.24 18.31 -104.15
CA THR A 596 -16.50 19.04 -103.93
C THR A 596 -17.66 18.35 -104.67
N GLY A 597 -18.66 17.86 -103.92
CA GLY A 597 -19.80 17.11 -104.47
C GLY A 597 -19.51 15.64 -104.80
N GLY A 598 -18.33 15.13 -104.43
CA GLY A 598 -17.89 13.75 -104.59
C GLY A 598 -18.21 12.85 -103.39
N ASN A 599 -17.51 11.71 -103.31
CA ASN A 599 -17.67 10.76 -102.20
C ASN A 599 -17.12 11.35 -100.89
N PRO A 600 -17.70 10.99 -99.72
CA PRO A 600 -17.15 11.37 -98.43
C PRO A 600 -15.71 10.87 -98.22
N VAL A 601 -14.88 11.66 -97.54
CA VAL A 601 -13.53 11.26 -97.11
C VAL A 601 -13.63 10.49 -95.79
N LEU A 602 -12.90 9.39 -95.65
CA LEU A 602 -12.79 8.63 -94.41
C LEU A 602 -11.67 9.20 -93.56
N LEU A 603 -11.98 9.59 -92.33
CA LEU A 603 -11.00 9.86 -91.29
C LEU A 603 -10.94 8.64 -90.37
N GLU A 604 -9.75 8.11 -90.12
CA GLU A 604 -9.58 6.91 -89.28
C GLU A 604 -8.34 7.01 -88.38
N VAL A 605 -8.47 6.51 -87.17
CA VAL A 605 -7.39 6.38 -86.19
C VAL A 605 -6.45 5.24 -86.60
N PHE A 606 -5.14 5.49 -86.55
CA PHE A 606 -4.11 4.48 -86.77
C PHE A 606 -4.02 3.51 -85.60
N ASN A 607 -4.16 2.21 -85.85
CA ASN A 607 -4.13 1.14 -84.83
C ASN A 607 -5.01 1.44 -83.61
N ALA A 608 -6.30 1.76 -83.85
CA ALA A 608 -7.23 2.09 -82.78
C ALA A 608 -7.26 1.01 -81.67
N ASP A 609 -7.09 1.43 -80.42
CA ASP A 609 -7.26 0.57 -79.25
C ASP A 609 -8.77 0.33 -79.02
N PRO A 610 -9.23 -0.93 -78.95
CA PRO A 610 -10.64 -1.27 -78.75
C PRO A 610 -11.19 -0.89 -77.36
N ASN A 611 -10.34 -0.55 -76.39
CA ASN A 611 -10.75 -0.11 -75.06
C ASN A 611 -10.97 1.40 -74.96
N LEU A 612 -10.61 2.17 -76.00
CA LEU A 612 -10.80 3.61 -76.04
C LEU A 612 -12.06 3.98 -76.82
N THR A 613 -12.64 5.13 -76.49
CA THR A 613 -13.71 5.77 -77.26
C THR A 613 -13.18 7.02 -77.92
N TYR A 614 -13.51 7.26 -79.20
CA TYR A 614 -12.95 8.37 -79.98
C TYR A 614 -14.05 9.33 -80.38
N GLU A 615 -14.03 10.56 -79.87
CA GLU A 615 -14.98 11.60 -80.22
C GLU A 615 -14.39 12.52 -81.29
N TRP A 616 -15.05 12.58 -82.44
CA TRP A 616 -14.68 13.43 -83.56
C TRP A 616 -15.52 14.71 -83.57
N THR A 617 -14.89 15.86 -83.71
CA THR A 617 -15.55 17.16 -83.87
C THR A 617 -15.20 17.80 -85.21
N ASN A 618 -16.17 18.47 -85.82
CA ASN A 618 -16.00 19.22 -87.07
C ASN A 618 -15.35 20.60 -86.84
N PRO A 619 -15.07 21.38 -87.90
CA PRO A 619 -14.48 22.73 -87.77
C PRO A 619 -15.33 23.74 -87.00
N THR A 620 -16.63 23.48 -86.81
CA THR A 620 -17.54 24.32 -86.00
C THR A 620 -17.60 23.89 -84.53
N GLY A 621 -16.92 22.79 -84.17
CA GLY A 621 -16.86 22.23 -82.83
C GLY A 621 -18.00 21.25 -82.51
N ASP A 622 -18.81 20.87 -83.49
CA ASP A 622 -19.90 19.91 -83.29
C ASP A 622 -19.38 18.47 -83.37
N ALA A 623 -19.82 17.61 -82.45
CA ALA A 623 -19.51 16.18 -82.48
C ALA A 623 -20.17 15.49 -83.69
N ILE A 624 -19.37 14.78 -84.47
CA ILE A 624 -19.78 14.13 -85.74
C ILE A 624 -19.62 12.60 -85.72
N GLY A 625 -18.93 12.05 -84.72
CA GLY A 625 -18.74 10.61 -84.59
C GLY A 625 -18.12 10.25 -83.25
N ASN A 626 -18.36 9.02 -82.78
CA ASN A 626 -17.84 8.49 -81.52
C ASN A 626 -17.13 7.12 -81.70
N SER A 627 -16.64 6.84 -82.90
CA SER A 627 -16.02 5.58 -83.32
C SER A 627 -14.59 5.81 -83.81
N GLU A 628 -13.82 4.73 -84.02
CA GLU A 628 -12.44 4.77 -84.54
C GLU A 628 -12.30 5.43 -85.93
N SER A 629 -13.41 5.64 -86.63
CA SER A 629 -13.46 6.35 -87.90
C SER A 629 -14.76 7.13 -88.10
N VAL A 630 -14.71 8.15 -88.96
CA VAL A 630 -15.85 8.98 -89.36
C VAL A 630 -15.74 9.38 -90.83
N TYR A 631 -16.88 9.48 -91.53
CA TYR A 631 -16.92 10.01 -92.90
C TYR A 631 -17.28 11.51 -92.89
N VAL A 632 -16.56 12.30 -93.68
CA VAL A 632 -16.77 13.75 -93.79
C VAL A 632 -17.00 14.18 -95.24
N THR A 633 -17.78 15.25 -95.43
CA THR A 633 -18.23 15.72 -96.76
C THR A 633 -17.92 17.20 -97.01
N SER A 634 -16.92 17.74 -96.32
CA SER A 634 -16.42 19.09 -96.51
C SER A 634 -14.97 19.17 -96.04
N GLY A 635 -14.21 20.11 -96.58
CA GLY A 635 -12.88 20.44 -96.11
C GLY A 635 -12.91 21.22 -94.80
N GLY A 636 -11.76 21.26 -94.14
CA GLY A 636 -11.55 21.94 -92.86
C GLY A 636 -10.77 21.10 -91.85
N ASP A 637 -10.58 21.69 -90.67
CA ASP A 637 -9.88 21.07 -89.55
C ASP A 637 -10.86 20.27 -88.69
N TYR A 638 -10.68 18.95 -88.66
CA TYR A 638 -11.41 18.03 -87.80
C TYR A 638 -10.52 17.65 -86.62
N THR A 639 -11.11 17.49 -85.44
CA THR A 639 -10.37 17.12 -84.24
C THR A 639 -10.92 15.80 -83.69
N VAL A 640 -10.04 14.98 -83.12
CA VAL A 640 -10.43 13.76 -82.41
C VAL A 640 -9.80 13.70 -81.03
N VAL A 641 -10.57 13.29 -80.04
CA VAL A 641 -10.15 13.06 -78.65
C VAL A 641 -10.48 11.61 -78.28
N ALA A 642 -9.52 10.89 -77.69
CA ALA A 642 -9.74 9.54 -77.18
C ALA A 642 -9.97 9.56 -75.66
N SER A 643 -10.93 8.78 -75.17
CA SER A 643 -11.23 8.63 -73.74
C SER A 643 -11.07 7.17 -73.29
N SER A 644 -10.37 6.96 -72.17
CA SER A 644 -10.23 5.65 -71.52
C SER A 644 -11.49 5.25 -70.72
N PRO A 645 -11.67 3.97 -70.36
CA PRO A 645 -12.76 3.53 -69.49
C PRO A 645 -12.78 4.21 -68.11
N GLU A 646 -11.62 4.61 -67.62
CA GLU A 646 -11.41 5.33 -66.36
C GLU A 646 -11.67 6.84 -66.48
N GLY A 647 -11.96 7.34 -67.69
CA GLY A 647 -12.30 8.73 -67.96
C GLY A 647 -11.13 9.65 -68.29
N CYS A 648 -9.96 9.11 -68.64
CA CYS A 648 -8.80 9.92 -69.04
C CYS A 648 -8.85 10.27 -70.52
N GLU A 649 -8.78 11.57 -70.84
CA GLU A 649 -8.82 12.08 -72.21
C GLU A 649 -7.41 12.29 -72.78
N SER A 650 -7.24 11.99 -74.07
CA SER A 650 -6.02 12.33 -74.83
C SER A 650 -5.90 13.83 -75.06
N PHE A 651 -4.75 14.27 -75.57
CA PHE A 651 -4.72 15.56 -76.27
C PHE A 651 -5.55 15.50 -77.57
N PRO A 652 -6.18 16.62 -77.96
CA PRO A 652 -6.90 16.70 -79.23
C PRO A 652 -5.94 16.59 -80.41
N VAL A 653 -6.16 15.62 -81.29
CA VAL A 653 -5.42 15.47 -82.56
C VAL A 653 -6.22 16.14 -83.66
N THR A 654 -5.63 17.10 -84.36
CA THR A 654 -6.27 17.81 -85.47
C THR A 654 -5.78 17.27 -86.81
N VAL A 655 -6.72 17.01 -87.72
CA VAL A 655 -6.49 16.55 -89.08
C VAL A 655 -7.19 17.49 -90.06
N THR A 656 -6.47 17.95 -91.09
CA THR A 656 -6.98 18.90 -92.08
C THR A 656 -7.35 18.18 -93.36
N VAL A 657 -8.62 18.27 -93.78
CA VAL A 657 -9.09 17.78 -95.08
C VAL A 657 -9.07 18.94 -96.07
N SER A 658 -8.23 18.85 -97.12
CA SER A 658 -8.22 19.85 -98.19
C SER A 658 -9.41 19.67 -99.12
N GLU A 659 -9.95 20.76 -99.66
CA GLU A 659 -11.00 20.74 -100.67
C GLU A 659 -10.39 20.90 -102.08
N SER A 660 -10.84 20.06 -103.02
CA SER A 660 -10.53 20.17 -104.45
C SER A 660 -11.81 19.96 -105.29
N SER A 661 -11.78 20.23 -106.60
CA SER A 661 -12.96 20.18 -107.48
C SER A 661 -12.54 19.98 -108.92
N ILE A 662 -13.41 19.35 -109.72
CA ILE A 662 -13.23 19.31 -111.18
C ILE A 662 -13.20 20.75 -111.73
N ALA A 663 -12.28 21.02 -112.65
CA ALA A 663 -12.18 22.34 -113.26
C ALA A 663 -13.49 22.74 -113.94
N ASN A 664 -13.98 23.94 -113.68
CA ASN A 664 -15.08 24.57 -114.38
C ASN A 664 -14.52 25.50 -115.46
N ILE A 665 -14.20 24.94 -116.63
CA ILE A 665 -13.67 25.68 -117.78
C ILE A 665 -14.78 26.02 -118.78
N ASP A 666 -14.83 27.27 -119.23
CA ASP A 666 -15.68 27.68 -120.35
C ASP A 666 -14.94 28.58 -121.36
N MET A 667 -15.67 29.10 -122.36
CA MET A 667 -15.06 29.88 -123.45
C MET A 667 -14.54 31.26 -122.97
N GLU A 668 -15.00 31.78 -121.84
CA GLU A 668 -14.50 33.03 -121.26
C GLU A 668 -13.10 32.85 -120.65
N ASP A 669 -12.75 31.63 -120.26
CA ASP A 669 -11.43 31.28 -119.73
C ASP A 669 -10.39 31.03 -120.83
N VAL A 670 -10.80 30.93 -122.09
CA VAL A 670 -9.89 30.58 -123.19
C VAL A 670 -9.64 31.75 -124.12
N GLN A 671 -8.37 32.14 -124.24
CA GLN A 671 -7.91 33.12 -125.22
C GLN A 671 -7.26 32.42 -126.41
N ILE A 672 -7.85 32.61 -127.59
CA ILE A 672 -7.32 32.08 -128.85
C ILE A 672 -6.76 33.23 -129.67
N HIS A 673 -5.50 33.13 -130.08
CA HIS A 673 -4.87 34.05 -131.02
C HIS A 673 -4.66 33.35 -132.36
N GLU A 674 -5.32 33.87 -133.41
CA GLU A 674 -5.48 33.22 -134.72
C GLU A 674 -4.96 34.09 -135.88
N PHE A 675 -4.98 33.54 -137.11
CA PHE A 675 -4.51 34.18 -138.34
C PHE A 675 -3.04 34.62 -138.28
N SER A 676 -2.21 33.85 -137.56
CA SER A 676 -0.79 34.11 -137.45
C SER A 676 0.03 32.90 -137.89
N SER A 677 1.35 33.06 -138.05
CA SER A 677 2.24 31.92 -138.30
C SER A 677 2.34 30.95 -137.11
N ASN A 678 1.78 31.31 -135.96
CA ASN A 678 1.76 30.53 -134.73
C ASN A 678 0.45 30.78 -133.98
N ASN A 679 -0.61 30.03 -134.31
CA ASN A 679 -1.85 30.12 -133.55
C ASN A 679 -1.65 29.55 -132.15
N THR A 680 -2.20 30.19 -131.14
CA THR A 680 -2.01 29.82 -129.72
C THR A 680 -3.33 29.76 -128.97
N ILE A 681 -3.42 28.85 -128.01
CA ILE A 681 -4.51 28.76 -127.02
C ILE A 681 -3.90 29.04 -125.64
N THR A 682 -4.44 30.00 -124.91
CA THR A 682 -4.09 30.27 -123.50
C THR A 682 -5.32 30.07 -122.64
N ILE A 683 -5.18 29.38 -121.52
CA ILE A 683 -6.27 29.15 -120.55
C ILE A 683 -6.00 30.03 -119.33
N ASN A 684 -7.00 30.77 -118.89
CA ASN A 684 -6.89 31.62 -117.71
C ASN A 684 -7.18 30.80 -116.45
N ASN A 685 -6.13 30.47 -115.71
CA ASN A 685 -6.25 29.85 -114.39
C ASN A 685 -5.82 30.80 -113.25
N ASP A 686 -5.79 32.10 -113.50
CA ASP A 686 -5.43 33.07 -112.47
C ASP A 686 -6.57 33.21 -111.46
N GLY A 687 -6.24 33.27 -110.16
CA GLY A 687 -7.22 33.54 -109.10
C GLY A 687 -8.23 32.43 -108.84
N ASN A 688 -7.93 31.17 -109.20
CA ASN A 688 -8.82 30.01 -109.08
C ASN A 688 -10.11 30.15 -109.93
N ASN A 689 -10.04 30.85 -111.07
CA ASN A 689 -11.18 31.00 -111.97
C ASN A 689 -11.75 29.65 -112.45
N LEU A 690 -10.90 28.62 -112.58
CA LEU A 690 -11.32 27.28 -112.97
C LEU A 690 -11.88 26.44 -111.81
N GLY A 691 -11.92 26.94 -110.58
CA GLY A 691 -12.38 26.18 -109.41
C GLY A 691 -11.33 26.04 -108.32
N ILE A 692 -11.71 25.33 -107.25
CA ILE A 692 -10.85 25.05 -106.10
C ILE A 692 -10.09 23.77 -106.42
N GLY A 693 -8.84 23.84 -106.87
CA GLY A 693 -8.04 22.66 -107.26
C GLY A 693 -6.66 23.04 -107.83
N ASP A 694 -5.79 22.05 -108.04
CA ASP A 694 -4.50 22.22 -108.76
C ASP A 694 -4.62 21.55 -110.12
N TYR A 695 -4.65 22.35 -111.18
CA TYR A 695 -5.02 21.90 -112.52
C TYR A 695 -3.81 21.78 -113.45
N GLU A 696 -3.85 20.77 -114.31
CA GLU A 696 -2.95 20.59 -115.45
C GLU A 696 -3.74 20.47 -116.76
N PHE A 697 -3.11 20.84 -117.88
CA PHE A 697 -3.79 21.10 -119.15
C PHE A 697 -3.26 20.20 -120.26
N ALA A 698 -4.13 19.66 -121.11
CA ALA A 698 -3.77 18.94 -122.34
C ALA A 698 -4.60 19.41 -123.54
N LEU A 699 -4.07 19.19 -124.75
CA LEU A 699 -4.76 19.54 -126.00
C LEU A 699 -4.92 18.28 -126.87
N ASP A 700 -6.15 18.04 -127.33
CA ASP A 700 -6.61 16.97 -128.24
C ASP A 700 -6.47 15.53 -127.74
N ASN A 701 -5.72 15.28 -126.66
CA ASN A 701 -5.59 13.97 -126.03
C ASN A 701 -5.47 14.06 -124.50
N GLU A 702 -6.03 13.09 -123.79
CA GLU A 702 -5.94 12.97 -122.34
C GLU A 702 -4.67 12.22 -121.88
N VAL A 703 -3.56 12.34 -122.61
CA VAL A 703 -2.34 11.58 -122.32
C VAL A 703 -1.19 12.49 -121.91
N SER A 704 -1.01 13.64 -122.57
CA SER A 704 0.12 14.54 -122.35
C SER A 704 -0.35 15.86 -121.73
N PHE A 705 -0.37 15.91 -120.40
CA PHE A 705 -0.69 17.12 -119.64
C PHE A 705 0.55 17.97 -119.34
N GLN A 706 0.35 19.28 -119.19
CA GLN A 706 1.35 20.27 -118.80
C GLN A 706 0.76 21.23 -117.78
N ASP A 707 1.58 21.66 -116.80
CA ASP A 707 1.15 22.66 -115.80
C ASP A 707 0.91 24.04 -116.39
N THR A 708 1.58 24.35 -117.50
CA THR A 708 1.47 25.66 -118.14
C THR A 708 0.19 25.72 -118.98
N PRO A 709 -0.73 26.66 -118.74
CA PRO A 709 -2.00 26.75 -119.48
C PRO A 709 -1.82 27.43 -120.85
N PHE A 710 -0.83 27.00 -121.64
CA PHE A 710 -0.48 27.62 -122.92
C PHE A 710 -0.06 26.58 -123.97
N PHE A 711 -0.73 26.61 -125.12
CA PHE A 711 -0.42 25.78 -126.27
C PHE A 711 -0.04 26.65 -127.47
N ALA A 712 1.09 26.33 -128.10
CA ALA A 712 1.58 27.01 -129.30
C ALA A 712 1.54 26.09 -130.53
N TYR A 713 1.56 26.71 -131.71
CA TYR A 713 1.55 26.10 -133.03
C TYR A 713 0.32 25.21 -133.28
N VAL A 714 -0.82 25.65 -132.75
CA VAL A 714 -2.10 24.94 -132.87
C VAL A 714 -2.57 24.99 -134.32
N GLN A 715 -2.91 23.84 -134.91
CA GLN A 715 -3.35 23.78 -136.30
C GLN A 715 -4.75 24.37 -136.47
N PRO A 716 -5.18 24.76 -137.68
CA PRO A 716 -6.57 25.15 -137.91
C PRO A 716 -7.50 23.93 -137.78
N GLY A 717 -8.56 24.04 -136.99
CA GLY A 717 -9.48 22.94 -136.76
C GLY A 717 -10.23 23.00 -135.42
N VAL A 718 -11.01 21.95 -135.18
CA VAL A 718 -11.64 21.70 -133.89
C VAL A 718 -10.58 21.08 -132.97
N HIS A 719 -10.42 21.67 -131.79
CA HIS A 719 -9.52 21.23 -130.74
C HIS A 719 -10.29 20.99 -129.45
N VAL A 720 -9.81 20.06 -128.62
CA VAL A 720 -10.39 19.81 -127.30
C VAL A 720 -9.35 20.10 -126.23
N ILE A 721 -9.64 21.06 -125.37
CA ILE A 721 -8.86 21.34 -124.18
C ILE A 721 -9.31 20.38 -123.08
N TYR A 722 -8.37 19.72 -122.43
CA TYR A 722 -8.61 18.93 -121.23
C TYR A 722 -7.95 19.61 -120.03
N VAL A 723 -8.70 19.78 -118.95
CA VAL A 723 -8.21 20.32 -117.67
C VAL A 723 -8.40 19.27 -116.60
N ARG A 724 -7.32 18.69 -116.10
CA ARG A 724 -7.35 17.63 -115.09
C ARG A 724 -6.95 18.19 -113.73
N ASP A 725 -7.73 17.85 -112.72
CA ASP A 725 -7.36 18.09 -111.33
C ASP A 725 -6.31 17.07 -110.88
N LYS A 726 -5.18 17.55 -110.35
CA LYS A 726 -4.07 16.70 -109.88
C LYS A 726 -4.40 15.94 -108.60
N ASN A 727 -5.35 16.45 -107.81
CA ASN A 727 -5.85 15.78 -106.61
C ASN A 727 -6.89 14.69 -106.95
N GLY A 728 -7.10 14.41 -108.24
CA GLY A 728 -7.88 13.26 -108.71
C GLY A 728 -9.38 13.51 -108.83
N CYS A 729 -9.85 14.77 -108.71
CA CYS A 729 -11.29 15.08 -108.75
C CYS A 729 -11.93 15.01 -110.15
N GLY A 730 -11.13 14.78 -111.20
CA GLY A 730 -11.60 14.49 -112.54
C GLY A 730 -10.99 15.41 -113.61
N THR A 731 -11.41 15.20 -114.85
CA THR A 731 -10.96 15.97 -116.02
C THR A 731 -12.16 16.65 -116.67
N ALA A 732 -12.11 17.96 -116.81
CA ALA A 732 -13.06 18.74 -117.61
C ALA A 732 -12.56 18.85 -119.05
N MET A 733 -13.49 19.00 -120.00
CA MET A 733 -13.17 19.21 -121.41
C MET A 733 -13.94 20.38 -122.00
N LEU A 734 -13.28 21.14 -122.88
CA LEU A 734 -13.88 22.20 -123.65
C LEU A 734 -13.44 22.10 -125.11
N GLU A 735 -14.42 22.00 -126.00
CA GLU A 735 -14.17 22.07 -127.45
C GLU A 735 -14.03 23.53 -127.89
N VAL A 736 -12.94 23.84 -128.57
CA VAL A 736 -12.64 25.15 -129.13
C VAL A 736 -12.30 25.03 -130.61
N TYR A 737 -12.48 26.11 -131.37
CA TYR A 737 -12.21 26.13 -132.79
C TYR A 737 -11.13 27.15 -133.12
N VAL A 738 -10.09 26.72 -133.86
CA VAL A 738 -8.99 27.57 -134.33
C VAL A 738 -9.14 27.85 -135.83
N MET A 739 -9.31 29.12 -136.23
CA MET A 739 -9.35 29.56 -137.63
C MET A 739 -7.93 29.72 -138.23
N GLY A 740 -7.80 29.34 -139.51
CA GLY A 740 -6.52 29.25 -140.24
C GLY A 740 -6.06 30.50 -140.95
#